data_AF-A0A3N9XH84-F1
#
_entry.id   AF-A0A3N9XH84-F1
#
_cell.length_a   1.000
_cell.length_b   1.000
_cell.length_c   1.000
_cell.angle_alpha   90.00
_cell.angle_beta   90.00
_cell.angle_gamma   90.00
#
_symmetry.space_group_name_H-M   'P 1'
#
loop_
_entity.id
_entity.type
_entity.pdbx_description
1 polymer ?
#
loop_
_entity_poly.entity_id
_entity_poly.type
_entity_poly.pdbx_seq_one_letter_code
_entity_poly.pdbx_strand_id
1 'polypeptide(L)'
;MTLSTSTRASALVRRRLVAGVAAGFLGLGAALGSGLMATASAAESTTITGVVLGVGANETQRIVSWYSSADTAQKIQLAPTAEIVNGEFPAGAVSFDAVGAANTSTTGFNRHATISNLREKTAYSYRVGAEGSWSPAYAFKTQDFEGDYDFLFFGDPQIGSSGDRLKDQAGWEDTLKVATAANPNAELLVSAGDHVESANDEGQWTSFLAPDQLRQVPLVATIGNHDVGGKSYEQHHFTPNTDRSAQYYNGDQATRSGGDYWFIHKDVLFIDLNSNSYVNPADGSAGGDAAHVAYVTDVINKHGSEAKWKVLVYHHSIYSPASHATDTDNKQRREDFTTAFSNLGVDMVLQGHDHSYTRSYSIKNGQKENPAEKPGAADVFPGPGGVIYVTANSASGSKYYDIKKPDNTGTGIRGNGPDPLDPDKYWYNSVQNQEHVRSYVKVQVRGDKLVLANVRSGTCAAPNAAVEKGLSCVNTPDGQPVGSIVDNVTVHPFHGDGQAIQVNVPNPAPGEFGWTIDGYNGLVDLGTAQERNGTYFQANGKINPILVSDSRRSLAPWSISANVGNFQDADKKFSGSYLGWNPYVLDAGAGAEAGAPVLSSLDDQGKGLSVSSALAAAAQGHPRGGAKLGADLDLKIPDSIAKGSYRTTLTITALSS
;
A
#
# COMPACT_ATOMS: atom_id res chain seq x y z
N MET A 1 -29.40 27.52 54.94
CA MET A 1 -30.22 27.10 56.10
C MET A 1 -30.65 25.68 55.78
N THR A 2 -30.27 24.60 56.47
CA THR A 2 -30.06 24.34 57.90
C THR A 2 -28.87 23.39 58.13
N LEU A 3 -28.28 23.48 59.31
CA LEU A 3 -27.05 22.84 59.81
C LEU A 3 -27.32 21.53 60.60
N SER A 4 -26.31 20.64 60.67
CA SER A 4 -25.82 19.93 61.89
C SER A 4 -24.61 19.03 61.50
N THR A 5 -23.33 19.38 61.74
CA THR A 5 -22.41 19.07 62.89
C THR A 5 -22.22 17.56 63.17
N SER A 6 -21.01 16.96 63.34
CA SER A 6 -19.84 17.30 64.19
C SER A 6 -18.56 16.53 63.74
N THR A 7 -17.38 17.16 63.57
CA THR A 7 -16.13 17.11 64.40
C THR A 7 -15.65 15.71 64.89
N ARG A 8 -14.36 15.31 64.88
CA ARG A 8 -13.11 15.99 65.28
C ARG A 8 -11.86 15.16 64.91
N ALA A 9 -10.71 15.81 64.77
CA ALA A 9 -9.38 15.26 64.48
C ALA A 9 -8.46 15.12 65.72
N SER A 10 -7.28 14.49 65.54
CA SER A 10 -5.95 14.65 66.22
C SER A 10 -5.27 13.27 66.39
N ALA A 11 -3.94 13.03 66.41
CA ALA A 11 -2.70 13.76 66.16
C ALA A 11 -1.52 12.74 66.13
N LEU A 12 -0.35 13.19 65.65
CA LEU A 12 0.96 12.51 65.60
C LEU A 12 1.54 12.09 66.96
N VAL A 13 2.33 11.00 67.00
CA VAL A 13 3.52 10.82 67.88
C VAL A 13 4.61 9.94 67.22
N ARG A 14 5.87 10.44 67.25
CA ARG A 14 7.16 9.74 67.00
C ARG A 14 7.72 9.10 68.28
N ARG A 15 8.53 8.02 68.18
CA ARG A 15 9.89 7.79 68.81
C ARG A 15 10.31 6.30 68.75
N ARG A 16 11.47 5.97 68.15
CA ARG A 16 12.82 5.60 68.71
C ARG A 16 13.05 4.06 68.71
N LEU A 17 13.98 3.53 67.89
CA LEU A 17 15.45 3.33 68.10
C LEU A 17 15.83 2.33 69.20
N VAL A 18 16.45 1.21 68.79
CA VAL A 18 17.44 0.42 69.55
C VAL A 18 18.52 -0.07 68.58
N ALA A 19 19.78 0.00 69.02
CA ALA A 19 21.02 -0.34 68.32
C ALA A 19 21.81 -1.44 69.10
N GLY A 20 22.74 -2.11 68.41
CA GLY A 20 23.85 -2.95 68.94
C GLY A 20 24.57 -3.65 67.76
N VAL A 21 25.80 -3.31 67.30
CA VAL A 21 27.19 -3.43 67.86
C VAL A 21 27.63 -4.91 67.97
N ALA A 22 28.80 -5.43 67.53
CA ALA A 22 29.98 -4.97 66.76
C ALA A 22 30.91 -6.17 66.43
N ALA A 23 31.89 -5.95 65.52
CA ALA A 23 33.27 -6.49 65.43
C ALA A 23 33.64 -6.66 63.94
N GLY A 24 34.74 -6.18 63.35
CA GLY A 24 35.97 -5.55 63.83
C GLY A 24 37.18 -6.25 63.20
N PHE A 25 37.80 -5.69 62.15
CA PHE A 25 39.23 -5.88 61.82
C PHE A 25 39.74 -4.73 60.94
N LEU A 26 40.80 -4.09 61.41
CA LEU A 26 41.65 -3.10 60.72
C LEU A 26 42.80 -3.85 60.04
N GLY A 27 43.12 -3.49 58.79
CA GLY A 27 44.30 -3.95 58.06
C GLY A 27 44.73 -2.91 57.03
N LEU A 28 45.94 -2.38 57.21
CA LEU A 28 46.61 -1.32 56.47
C LEU A 28 47.11 -1.81 55.09
N GLY A 29 47.10 -0.96 54.06
CA GLY A 29 48.19 -0.94 53.07
C GLY A 29 47.83 -0.97 51.57
N ALA A 30 48.40 0.02 50.86
CA ALA A 30 48.74 0.08 49.44
C ALA A 30 47.63 0.48 48.44
N ALA A 31 47.80 1.71 47.93
CA ALA A 31 47.20 2.20 46.71
C ALA A 31 47.63 1.38 45.50
N LEU A 32 46.66 0.81 44.79
CA LEU A 32 46.75 0.48 43.37
C LEU A 32 45.46 0.96 42.72
N GLY A 33 45.59 1.86 41.75
CA GLY A 33 44.47 2.40 41.01
C GLY A 33 43.76 1.30 40.25
N SER A 34 42.56 0.96 40.69
CA SER A 34 41.57 0.24 39.90
C SER A 34 40.48 1.25 39.58
N GLY A 35 40.47 1.73 38.33
CA GLY A 35 39.33 2.48 37.82
C GLY A 35 38.07 1.69 38.10
N LEU A 36 37.09 2.33 38.72
CA LEU A 36 35.71 1.88 38.67
C LEU A 36 35.32 1.91 37.19
N MET A 37 35.48 0.76 36.53
CA MET A 37 34.71 0.43 35.35
C MET A 37 33.25 0.49 35.83
N ALA A 38 32.62 1.65 35.67
CA ALA A 38 31.18 1.70 35.61
C ALA A 38 30.82 0.75 34.47
N THR A 39 30.33 -0.44 34.81
CA THR A 39 29.69 -1.31 33.84
C THR A 39 28.64 -0.44 33.17
N ALA A 40 28.87 -0.08 31.91
CA ALA A 40 27.87 0.57 31.10
C ALA A 40 26.66 -0.37 31.15
N SER A 41 25.64 0.01 31.93
CA SER A 41 24.35 -0.63 31.86
C SER A 41 23.93 -0.49 30.40
N ALA A 42 23.84 -1.61 29.67
CA ALA A 42 23.26 -1.59 28.34
C ALA A 42 21.92 -0.86 28.45
N ALA A 43 21.77 0.25 27.72
CA ALA A 43 20.51 0.97 27.69
C ALA A 43 19.42 -0.05 27.29
N GLU A 44 18.30 -0.09 28.03
CA GLU A 44 17.20 -0.95 27.66
C GLU A 44 16.80 -0.64 26.20
N SER A 45 16.73 -1.68 25.38
CA SER A 45 16.38 -1.54 23.97
C SER A 45 14.97 -0.96 23.86
N THR A 46 14.81 0.08 23.05
CA THR A 46 13.49 0.69 22.84
C THR A 46 12.56 -0.34 22.18
N THR A 47 11.40 -0.58 22.78
CA THR A 47 10.39 -1.50 22.24
C THR A 47 9.49 -0.74 21.29
N ILE A 48 9.25 -1.31 20.10
CA ILE A 48 8.39 -0.75 19.06
C ILE A 48 7.24 -1.73 18.81
N THR A 49 6.01 -1.23 18.84
CA THR A 49 4.78 -2.03 18.65
C THR A 49 3.75 -1.26 17.82
N GLY A 50 2.69 -1.94 17.38
CA GLY A 50 1.55 -1.29 16.71
C GLY A 50 1.92 -0.58 15.41
N VAL A 51 2.93 -1.07 14.68
CA VAL A 51 3.33 -0.47 13.41
C VAL A 51 2.22 -0.68 12.38
N VAL A 52 1.70 0.41 11.81
CA VAL A 52 0.67 0.39 10.77
C VAL A 52 1.03 1.35 9.64
N LEU A 53 0.82 0.89 8.40
CA LEU A 53 0.96 1.66 7.18
C LEU A 53 -0.40 2.25 6.82
N GLY A 54 -0.54 3.56 6.91
CA GLY A 54 -1.71 4.33 6.51
C GLY A 54 -1.54 5.01 5.15
N VAL A 55 -2.67 5.45 4.59
CA VAL A 55 -2.73 6.25 3.37
C VAL A 55 -2.04 7.61 3.55
N GLY A 56 -1.41 8.13 2.49
CA GLY A 56 -0.91 9.51 2.44
C GLY A 56 -1.90 10.44 1.72
N ALA A 57 -1.54 11.70 1.48
CA ALA A 57 -2.44 12.63 0.77
C ALA A 57 -2.66 12.26 -0.71
N ASN A 58 -1.73 11.50 -1.30
CA ASN A 58 -1.78 10.95 -2.65
C ASN A 58 -0.85 9.73 -2.80
N GLU A 59 -0.72 9.19 -4.00
CA GLU A 59 0.01 7.95 -4.31
C GLU A 59 1.51 8.07 -4.01
N THR A 60 2.05 9.29 -4.05
CA THR A 60 3.46 9.58 -3.75
C THR A 60 3.80 9.57 -2.26
N GLN A 61 2.79 9.39 -1.40
CA GLN A 61 2.92 9.46 0.05
C GLN A 61 2.36 8.25 0.78
N ARG A 62 2.96 7.91 1.92
CA ARG A 62 2.39 6.96 2.91
C ARG A 62 2.64 7.50 4.30
N ILE A 63 1.77 7.18 5.25
CA ILE A 63 1.99 7.50 6.65
C ILE A 63 2.30 6.20 7.38
N VAL A 64 3.30 6.18 8.25
CA VAL A 64 3.50 5.05 9.17
C VAL A 64 3.31 5.57 10.59
N SER A 65 2.51 4.87 11.38
CA SER A 65 2.29 5.14 12.81
C SER A 65 2.75 3.95 13.65
N TRP A 66 3.26 4.19 14.85
CA TRP A 66 3.70 3.16 15.79
C TRP A 66 3.76 3.66 17.23
N TYR A 67 3.84 2.72 18.17
CA TYR A 67 4.16 2.98 19.57
C TYR A 67 5.64 2.68 19.87
N SER A 68 6.18 3.44 20.82
CA SER A 68 7.54 3.36 21.33
C SER A 68 7.53 3.37 22.87
N SER A 69 8.37 2.55 23.49
CA SER A 69 8.57 2.58 24.95
C SER A 69 9.42 3.77 25.42
N ALA A 70 10.11 4.48 24.52
CA ALA A 70 11.04 5.56 24.85
C ALA A 70 10.72 6.86 24.10
N ASP A 71 10.95 8.00 24.77
CA ASP A 71 10.80 9.35 24.21
C ASP A 71 12.07 9.83 23.51
N THR A 72 12.45 9.14 22.45
CA THR A 72 13.63 9.50 21.65
C THR A 72 13.22 10.01 20.28
N ALA A 73 14.13 10.76 19.65
CA ALA A 73 14.01 11.09 18.24
C ALA A 73 14.06 9.80 17.42
N GLN A 74 13.02 9.56 16.63
CA GLN A 74 12.86 8.37 15.80
C GLN A 74 12.54 8.78 14.38
N LYS A 75 12.66 7.83 13.45
CA LYS A 75 12.43 8.06 12.03
C LYS A 75 11.95 6.79 11.35
N ILE A 76 11.41 6.94 10.16
CA ILE A 76 11.31 5.88 9.17
C ILE A 76 12.62 5.89 8.37
N GLN A 77 13.21 4.71 8.14
CA GLN A 77 14.23 4.50 7.11
C GLN A 77 13.60 3.72 5.96
N LEU A 78 13.78 4.20 4.73
CA LEU A 78 13.15 3.67 3.51
C LEU A 78 14.21 3.47 2.42
N ALA A 79 14.15 2.33 1.73
CA ALA A 79 14.93 2.10 0.52
C ALA A 79 14.15 1.23 -0.48
N PRO A 80 14.46 1.30 -1.79
CA PRO A 80 14.00 0.28 -2.73
C PRO A 80 14.38 -1.12 -2.21
N THR A 81 13.44 -2.06 -2.26
CA THR A 81 13.64 -3.41 -1.71
C THR A 81 14.82 -4.12 -2.39
N ALA A 82 15.07 -3.83 -3.66
CA ALA A 82 16.20 -4.37 -4.42
C ALA A 82 17.59 -3.95 -3.88
N GLU A 83 17.65 -2.89 -3.06
CA GLU A 83 18.90 -2.40 -2.44
C GLU A 83 19.14 -2.99 -1.05
N ILE A 84 18.17 -3.74 -0.50
CA ILE A 84 18.32 -4.41 0.80
C ILE A 84 19.12 -5.69 0.62
N VAL A 85 20.25 -5.81 1.33
CA VAL A 85 21.14 -6.98 1.26
C VAL A 85 21.23 -7.60 2.65
N ASN A 86 20.85 -8.88 2.77
CA ASN A 86 20.85 -9.61 4.05
C ASN A 86 20.05 -8.92 5.18
N GLY A 87 18.98 -8.19 4.82
CA GLY A 87 18.14 -7.45 5.77
C GLY A 87 18.70 -6.08 6.18
N GLU A 88 19.88 -5.69 5.67
CA GLU A 88 20.49 -4.40 5.98
C GLU A 88 20.11 -3.31 4.97
N PHE A 89 19.82 -2.12 5.50
CA PHE A 89 19.51 -0.94 4.69
C PHE A 89 20.80 -0.28 4.18
N PRO A 90 20.82 0.22 2.93
CA PRO A 90 21.99 0.89 2.39
C PRO A 90 22.26 2.22 3.11
N ALA A 91 23.52 2.68 3.08
CA ALA A 91 23.92 3.97 3.66
C ALA A 91 23.16 5.17 3.05
N GLY A 92 22.66 5.02 1.81
CA GLY A 92 21.85 6.02 1.10
C GLY A 92 20.34 5.93 1.36
N ALA A 93 19.88 5.06 2.27
CA ALA A 93 18.46 4.95 2.56
C ALA A 93 17.87 6.28 3.07
N VAL A 94 16.71 6.64 2.53
CA VAL A 94 16.03 7.91 2.84
C VAL A 94 15.42 7.83 4.23
N SER A 95 15.50 8.93 4.97
CA SER A 95 14.94 9.01 6.32
C SER A 95 13.83 10.06 6.42
N PHE A 96 12.79 9.75 7.18
CA PHE A 96 11.68 10.66 7.49
C PHE A 96 11.54 10.76 9.00
N ASP A 97 11.81 11.93 9.57
CA ASP A 97 11.75 12.12 11.02
C ASP A 97 10.33 12.00 11.54
N ALA A 98 10.19 11.32 12.67
CA ALA A 98 8.92 11.07 13.32
C ALA A 98 8.55 12.20 14.28
N VAL A 99 7.27 12.48 14.34
CA VAL A 99 6.67 13.35 15.37
C VAL A 99 5.67 12.52 16.19
N GLY A 100 5.36 12.98 17.39
CA GLY A 100 4.42 12.29 18.27
C GLY A 100 4.49 12.79 19.70
N ALA A 101 3.78 12.12 20.59
CA ALA A 101 3.66 12.54 21.99
C ALA A 101 3.59 11.34 22.93
N ALA A 102 3.58 11.62 24.24
CA ALA A 102 3.24 10.60 25.23
C ALA A 102 1.81 10.07 24.99
N ASN A 103 1.64 8.76 25.17
CA ASN A 103 0.32 8.15 25.16
C ASN A 103 -0.47 8.59 26.38
N THR A 104 -1.79 8.68 26.20
CA THR A 104 -2.72 9.10 27.25
C THR A 104 -3.66 7.96 27.67
N SER A 105 -3.90 6.99 26.78
CA SER A 105 -4.64 5.76 27.08
C SER A 105 -3.77 4.65 27.66
N THR A 106 -2.45 4.75 27.48
CA THR A 106 -1.45 3.77 27.94
C THR A 106 -0.10 4.45 28.22
N THR A 107 0.89 3.69 28.69
CA THR A 107 2.25 4.17 28.87
C THR A 107 3.04 4.18 27.55
N GLY A 108 4.11 4.96 27.48
CA GLY A 108 4.95 5.07 26.30
C GLY A 108 4.52 6.22 25.41
N PHE A 109 4.88 6.13 24.12
CA PHE A 109 4.79 7.24 23.19
C PHE A 109 4.28 6.78 21.84
N ASN A 110 3.38 7.54 21.23
CA ASN A 110 3.02 7.37 19.82
C ASN A 110 4.00 8.14 18.94
N ARG A 111 4.18 7.65 17.73
CA ARG A 111 5.02 8.22 16.69
C ARG A 111 4.35 8.03 15.35
N HIS A 112 4.51 9.00 14.48
CA HIS A 112 4.17 8.87 13.08
C HIS A 112 5.14 9.68 12.22
N ALA A 113 5.29 9.27 10.96
CA ALA A 113 5.97 10.08 9.95
C ALA A 113 5.33 9.86 8.58
N THR A 114 5.40 10.89 7.75
CA THR A 114 4.94 10.85 6.36
C THR A 114 6.12 10.55 5.43
N ILE A 115 6.07 9.41 4.78
CA ILE A 115 6.90 9.07 3.63
C ILE A 115 6.41 9.90 2.45
N SER A 116 7.33 10.49 1.69
CA SER A 116 7.03 11.30 0.50
C SER A 116 7.97 10.99 -0.66
N ASN A 117 7.64 11.51 -1.85
CA ASN A 117 8.43 11.34 -3.08
C ASN A 117 8.59 9.87 -3.49
N LEU A 118 7.58 9.04 -3.22
CA LEU A 118 7.55 7.67 -3.73
C LEU A 118 7.50 7.68 -5.26
N ARG A 119 8.16 6.68 -5.87
CA ARG A 119 8.13 6.44 -7.31
C ARG A 119 7.11 5.37 -7.63
N GLU A 120 6.51 5.44 -8.81
CA GLU A 120 5.63 4.39 -9.33
C GLU A 120 6.35 3.05 -9.42
N LYS A 121 5.57 1.96 -9.42
CA LYS A 121 6.04 0.58 -9.71
C LYS A 121 7.28 0.17 -8.93
N THR A 122 7.40 0.64 -7.70
CA THR A 122 8.60 0.43 -6.88
C THR A 122 8.22 -0.35 -5.63
N ALA A 123 8.89 -1.48 -5.42
CA ALA A 123 8.84 -2.19 -4.14
C ALA A 123 9.78 -1.49 -3.16
N TYR A 124 9.26 -1.09 -2.00
CA TYR A 124 10.00 -0.43 -0.93
C TYR A 124 10.04 -1.29 0.32
N SER A 125 11.18 -1.25 1.00
CA SER A 125 11.34 -1.77 2.36
C SER A 125 11.52 -0.60 3.32
N TYR A 126 10.88 -0.68 4.48
CA TYR A 126 10.97 0.33 5.52
C TYR A 126 11.12 -0.27 6.92
N ARG A 127 11.74 0.48 7.82
CA ARG A 127 11.78 0.19 9.27
C ARG A 127 11.61 1.49 10.05
N VAL A 128 11.11 1.39 11.28
CA VAL A 128 10.88 2.55 12.14
C VAL A 128 11.70 2.42 13.42
N GLY A 129 12.05 3.54 14.03
CA GLY A 129 12.81 3.56 15.28
C GLY A 129 14.00 4.51 15.24
N ALA A 130 15.08 4.11 15.91
CA ALA A 130 16.32 4.89 16.00
C ALA A 130 17.53 3.97 15.86
N GLU A 131 18.71 4.57 15.70
CA GLU A 131 19.97 3.82 15.61
C GLU A 131 20.15 2.89 16.81
N GLY A 132 20.46 1.62 16.55
CA GLY A 132 20.55 0.57 17.58
C GLY A 132 19.21 0.11 18.18
N SER A 133 18.06 0.62 17.74
CA SER A 133 16.72 0.20 18.19
C SER A 133 15.69 0.36 17.05
N TRP A 134 15.85 -0.46 16.02
CA TRP A 134 14.95 -0.52 14.87
C TRP A 134 13.88 -1.60 15.03
N SER A 135 12.71 -1.37 14.47
CA SER A 135 11.73 -2.42 14.21
C SER A 135 12.29 -3.46 13.22
N PRO A 136 11.63 -4.63 13.09
CA PRO A 136 11.76 -5.43 11.88
C PRO A 136 11.54 -4.59 10.62
N ALA A 137 12.13 -5.04 9.50
CA ALA A 137 11.85 -4.46 8.20
C ALA A 137 10.49 -4.95 7.68
N TYR A 138 9.70 -4.02 7.17
CA TYR A 138 8.43 -4.25 6.49
C TYR A 138 8.56 -3.81 5.04
N ALA A 139 7.62 -4.24 4.18
CA ALA A 139 7.67 -3.89 2.77
C ALA A 139 6.29 -3.56 2.21
N PHE A 140 6.24 -2.60 1.31
CA PHE A 140 5.06 -2.27 0.51
C PHE A 140 5.48 -2.03 -0.94
N LYS A 141 4.52 -1.98 -1.85
CA LYS A 141 4.78 -1.64 -3.27
C LYS A 141 3.87 -0.50 -3.72
N THR A 142 4.42 0.40 -4.52
CA THR A 142 3.64 1.33 -5.33
C THR A 142 3.29 0.70 -6.67
N GLN A 143 2.18 1.13 -7.25
CA GLN A 143 1.74 0.76 -8.60
C GLN A 143 1.98 1.94 -9.56
N ASP A 144 1.37 1.94 -10.75
CA ASP A 144 1.14 3.17 -11.51
C ASP A 144 0.37 4.16 -10.62
N PHE A 145 0.70 5.46 -10.66
CA PHE A 145 -0.04 6.49 -9.93
C PHE A 145 -1.28 6.97 -10.68
N GLU A 146 -1.54 6.40 -11.85
CA GLU A 146 -2.73 6.68 -12.66
C GLU A 146 -3.42 5.38 -13.08
N GLY A 147 -4.67 5.51 -13.51
CA GLY A 147 -5.46 4.43 -14.09
C GLY A 147 -6.12 3.50 -13.07
N ASP A 148 -6.49 2.32 -13.55
CA ASP A 148 -7.32 1.36 -12.81
C ASP A 148 -6.63 0.84 -11.54
N TYR A 149 -7.42 0.63 -10.49
CA TYR A 149 -6.95 -0.02 -9.27
C TYR A 149 -8.09 -0.68 -8.50
N ASP A 150 -7.73 -1.55 -7.55
CA ASP A 150 -8.67 -2.20 -6.63
C ASP A 150 -8.43 -1.69 -5.20
N PHE A 151 -9.50 -1.48 -4.46
CA PHE A 151 -9.44 -1.37 -2.99
C PHE A 151 -10.37 -2.38 -2.35
N LEU A 152 -10.05 -2.79 -1.13
CA LEU A 152 -10.81 -3.75 -0.36
C LEU A 152 -11.44 -3.04 0.84
N PHE A 153 -12.75 -3.16 1.00
CA PHE A 153 -13.53 -2.49 2.03
C PHE A 153 -14.05 -3.50 3.06
N PHE A 154 -13.83 -3.20 4.34
CA PHE A 154 -14.11 -4.09 5.47
C PHE A 154 -14.99 -3.39 6.51
N GLY A 155 -16.03 -4.09 6.98
CA GLY A 155 -16.88 -3.62 8.06
C GLY A 155 -16.46 -4.23 9.39
N ASP A 156 -16.48 -3.42 10.44
CA ASP A 156 -16.61 -3.82 11.85
C ASP A 156 -15.80 -5.08 12.25
N PRO A 157 -14.45 -5.05 12.19
CA PRO A 157 -13.64 -6.07 12.85
C PRO A 157 -13.97 -6.15 14.35
N GLN A 158 -14.24 -5.00 14.98
CA GLN A 158 -14.72 -4.82 16.34
C GLN A 158 -14.16 -5.85 17.32
N ILE A 159 -12.83 -5.87 17.40
CA ILE A 159 -12.11 -6.86 18.18
C ILE A 159 -12.52 -6.75 19.65
N GLY A 160 -13.01 -7.84 20.23
CA GLY A 160 -13.55 -7.90 21.59
C GLY A 160 -15.07 -8.09 21.63
N SER A 161 -15.80 -7.83 20.55
CA SER A 161 -17.28 -7.85 20.56
C SER A 161 -17.87 -9.23 20.83
N SER A 162 -17.18 -10.31 20.43
CA SER A 162 -17.67 -11.66 20.74
C SER A 162 -17.50 -12.00 22.23
N GLY A 163 -16.71 -11.21 22.98
CA GLY A 163 -16.21 -11.53 24.31
C GLY A 163 -15.06 -12.56 24.30
N ASP A 164 -14.46 -12.87 23.15
CA ASP A 164 -13.23 -13.64 23.00
C ASP A 164 -12.30 -12.99 21.98
N ARG A 165 -11.43 -12.13 22.50
CA ARG A 165 -10.49 -11.32 21.71
C ARG A 165 -9.63 -12.15 20.75
N LEU A 166 -9.20 -13.35 21.14
CA LEU A 166 -8.30 -14.15 20.30
C LEU A 166 -9.04 -14.79 19.12
N LYS A 167 -10.31 -15.12 19.27
CA LYS A 167 -11.15 -15.59 18.15
C LYS A 167 -11.46 -14.47 17.17
N ASP A 168 -11.76 -13.28 17.69
CA ASP A 168 -11.98 -12.09 16.86
C ASP A 168 -10.71 -11.75 16.06
N GLN A 169 -9.54 -11.80 16.71
CA GLN A 169 -8.25 -11.65 16.05
C GLN A 169 -8.05 -12.70 14.94
N ALA A 170 -8.31 -13.98 15.24
CA ALA A 170 -8.14 -15.05 14.26
C ALA A 170 -9.04 -14.87 13.03
N GLY A 171 -10.29 -14.45 13.24
CA GLY A 171 -11.22 -14.13 12.15
C GLY A 171 -10.79 -12.92 11.33
N TRP A 172 -10.27 -11.88 11.97
CA TRP A 172 -9.76 -10.69 11.27
C TRP A 172 -8.49 -10.98 10.45
N GLU A 173 -7.51 -11.65 11.05
CA GLU A 173 -6.28 -12.08 10.36
C GLU A 173 -6.58 -12.95 9.15
N ASP A 174 -7.48 -13.93 9.31
CA ASP A 174 -7.86 -14.84 8.23
C ASP A 174 -8.58 -14.08 7.09
N THR A 175 -9.47 -13.14 7.42
CA THR A 175 -10.13 -12.29 6.42
C THR A 175 -9.11 -11.48 5.60
N LEU A 176 -8.15 -10.80 6.24
CA LEU A 176 -7.12 -10.06 5.50
C LEU A 176 -6.21 -10.98 4.68
N LYS A 177 -5.85 -12.16 5.20
CA LYS A 177 -5.06 -13.17 4.45
C LYS A 177 -5.78 -13.60 3.18
N VAL A 178 -7.04 -14.02 3.29
CA VAL A 178 -7.86 -14.45 2.14
C VAL A 178 -8.05 -13.31 1.15
N ALA A 179 -8.47 -12.14 1.63
CA ALA A 179 -8.84 -11.02 0.75
C ALA A 179 -7.63 -10.50 -0.04
N THR A 180 -6.46 -10.36 0.60
CA THR A 180 -5.24 -9.89 -0.06
C THR A 180 -4.58 -10.96 -0.93
N ALA A 181 -4.67 -12.25 -0.56
CA ALA A 181 -4.19 -13.34 -1.42
C ALA A 181 -5.00 -13.43 -2.72
N ALA A 182 -6.32 -13.25 -2.65
CA ALA A 182 -7.19 -13.21 -3.82
C ALA A 182 -7.02 -11.91 -4.64
N ASN A 183 -6.50 -10.84 -4.03
CA ASN A 183 -6.37 -9.52 -4.64
C ASN A 183 -4.96 -8.95 -4.41
N PRO A 184 -3.90 -9.57 -4.96
CA PRO A 184 -2.51 -9.23 -4.66
C PRO A 184 -2.08 -7.84 -5.18
N ASN A 185 -2.94 -7.17 -5.95
CA ASN A 185 -2.74 -5.82 -6.47
C ASN A 185 -3.71 -4.80 -5.88
N ALA A 186 -4.47 -5.14 -4.83
CA ALA A 186 -5.24 -4.14 -4.10
C ALA A 186 -4.29 -3.07 -3.54
N GLU A 187 -4.66 -1.81 -3.73
CA GLU A 187 -3.81 -0.67 -3.38
C GLU A 187 -4.17 -0.04 -2.04
N LEU A 188 -5.38 -0.29 -1.53
CA LEU A 188 -5.88 0.24 -0.26
C LEU A 188 -6.71 -0.83 0.49
N LEU A 189 -6.60 -0.82 1.81
CA LEU A 189 -7.54 -1.48 2.73
C LEU A 189 -8.39 -0.38 3.36
N VAL A 190 -9.67 -0.31 3.02
CA VAL A 190 -10.61 0.67 3.57
C VAL A 190 -11.38 0.03 4.71
N SER A 191 -11.33 0.63 5.89
CA SER A 191 -12.09 0.20 7.05
C SER A 191 -13.33 1.07 7.22
N ALA A 192 -14.46 0.49 7.61
CA ALA A 192 -15.68 1.22 7.96
C ALA A 192 -15.69 1.72 9.42
N GLY A 193 -14.61 1.50 10.18
CA GLY A 193 -14.53 1.80 11.62
C GLY A 193 -14.96 0.64 12.51
N ASP A 194 -15.03 0.91 13.82
CA ASP A 194 -15.13 -0.07 14.89
C ASP A 194 -14.02 -1.11 14.77
N HIS A 195 -12.77 -0.64 14.88
CA HIS A 195 -11.61 -1.54 14.88
C HIS A 195 -11.58 -2.39 16.15
N VAL A 196 -11.95 -1.79 17.28
CA VAL A 196 -12.00 -2.43 18.61
C VAL A 196 -13.39 -2.26 19.23
N GLU A 197 -13.75 -3.13 20.17
CA GLU A 197 -14.99 -3.01 20.95
C GLU A 197 -14.90 -1.94 22.04
N SER A 198 -13.71 -1.69 22.58
CA SER A 198 -13.47 -0.76 23.69
C SER A 198 -12.29 0.16 23.38
N ALA A 199 -12.58 1.45 23.17
CA ALA A 199 -11.65 2.44 22.62
C ALA A 199 -10.22 2.45 23.17
N ASN A 200 -9.99 2.26 24.48
CA ASN A 200 -8.65 2.28 25.09
C ASN A 200 -8.12 0.89 25.48
N ASP A 201 -8.77 -0.21 25.08
CA ASP A 201 -8.25 -1.55 25.33
C ASP A 201 -7.11 -1.86 24.36
N GLU A 202 -5.87 -1.60 24.80
CA GLU A 202 -4.67 -1.86 24.00
C GLU A 202 -4.46 -3.34 23.65
N GLY A 203 -5.08 -4.27 24.38
CA GLY A 203 -5.11 -5.67 24.01
C GLY A 203 -5.90 -5.89 22.72
N GLN A 204 -7.05 -5.24 22.60
CA GLN A 204 -7.88 -5.27 21.38
C GLN A 204 -7.17 -4.58 20.21
N TRP A 205 -6.52 -3.43 20.43
CA TRP A 205 -5.71 -2.76 19.41
C TRP A 205 -4.53 -3.63 18.94
N THR A 206 -3.83 -4.28 19.87
CA THR A 206 -2.76 -5.24 19.52
C THR A 206 -3.28 -6.36 18.61
N SER A 207 -4.48 -6.87 18.91
CA SER A 207 -5.13 -7.90 18.09
C SER A 207 -5.62 -7.38 16.73
N PHE A 208 -6.16 -6.17 16.67
CA PHE A 208 -6.55 -5.53 15.41
C PHE A 208 -5.33 -5.32 14.49
N LEU A 209 -4.20 -4.89 15.05
CA LEU A 209 -2.96 -4.60 14.33
C LEU A 209 -2.11 -5.84 14.03
N ALA A 210 -2.47 -7.02 14.54
CA ALA A 210 -1.73 -8.27 14.38
C ALA A 210 -1.50 -8.73 12.92
N PRO A 211 -2.42 -8.53 11.95
CA PRO A 211 -2.20 -8.93 10.56
C PRO A 211 -1.06 -8.15 9.89
N ASP A 212 -0.10 -8.86 9.27
CA ASP A 212 1.04 -8.24 8.58
C ASP A 212 0.62 -7.38 7.37
N GLN A 213 -0.54 -7.66 6.79
CA GLN A 213 -1.12 -6.89 5.70
C GLN A 213 -1.26 -5.40 6.03
N LEU A 214 -1.50 -5.06 7.30
CA LEU A 214 -1.59 -3.66 7.77
C LEU A 214 -0.23 -2.92 7.76
N ARG A 215 0.87 -3.62 7.46
CA ARG A 215 2.21 -3.06 7.22
C ARG A 215 2.62 -3.12 5.74
N GLN A 216 1.77 -3.69 4.88
CA GLN A 216 2.08 -3.97 3.48
C GLN A 216 1.14 -3.23 2.51
N VAL A 217 -0.12 -3.04 2.90
CA VAL A 217 -1.13 -2.32 2.14
C VAL A 217 -1.65 -1.16 3.01
N PRO A 218 -1.72 0.08 2.48
CA PRO A 218 -2.16 1.24 3.23
C PRO A 218 -3.60 1.08 3.75
N LEU A 219 -3.78 1.31 5.04
CA LEU A 219 -5.07 1.40 5.69
C LEU A 219 -5.67 2.81 5.52
N VAL A 220 -6.91 2.87 5.07
CA VAL A 220 -7.81 4.02 5.16
C VAL A 220 -8.68 3.77 6.39
N ALA A 221 -8.39 4.48 7.47
CA ALA A 221 -8.99 4.24 8.79
C ALA A 221 -10.14 5.23 9.01
N THR A 222 -11.37 4.70 9.04
CA THR A 222 -12.56 5.42 9.52
C THR A 222 -12.73 5.16 11.01
N ILE A 223 -13.24 6.15 11.74
CA ILE A 223 -13.55 6.00 13.17
C ILE A 223 -15.00 5.55 13.38
N GLY A 224 -15.20 4.49 14.16
CA GLY A 224 -16.52 4.02 14.60
C GLY A 224 -16.90 4.46 16.01
N ASN A 225 -18.10 4.09 16.48
CA ASN A 225 -18.57 4.51 17.80
C ASN A 225 -17.94 3.73 18.95
N HIS A 226 -17.37 2.55 18.71
CA HIS A 226 -16.60 1.79 19.69
C HIS A 226 -15.13 2.23 19.77
N ASP A 227 -14.64 2.93 18.75
CA ASP A 227 -13.32 3.57 18.74
C ASP A 227 -13.33 4.91 19.52
N VAL A 228 -14.51 5.47 19.79
CA VAL A 228 -14.71 6.74 20.53
C VAL A 228 -14.76 6.52 22.05
N GLY A 229 -14.40 7.55 22.82
CA GLY A 229 -14.30 7.48 24.28
C GLY A 229 -12.87 7.18 24.77
N GLY A 230 -11.91 7.25 23.85
CA GLY A 230 -10.49 7.07 24.09
C GLY A 230 -9.59 7.78 23.08
N LYS A 231 -8.29 7.80 23.38
CA LYS A 231 -7.26 8.40 22.52
C LYS A 231 -6.47 7.39 21.71
N SER A 232 -6.63 6.09 21.96
CA SER A 232 -5.88 5.06 21.24
C SER A 232 -6.11 5.10 19.73
N TYR A 233 -7.32 5.41 19.25
CA TYR A 233 -7.55 5.58 17.81
C TYR A 233 -6.60 6.63 17.19
N GLU A 234 -6.57 7.85 17.73
CA GLU A 234 -5.67 8.92 17.25
C GLU A 234 -4.19 8.60 17.44
N GLN A 235 -3.85 7.75 18.42
CA GLN A 235 -2.49 7.38 18.74
C GLN A 235 -1.97 6.25 17.85
N HIS A 236 -2.86 5.36 17.37
CA HIS A 236 -2.55 4.32 16.38
C HIS A 236 -2.72 4.81 14.93
N HIS A 237 -3.58 5.80 14.67
CA HIS A 237 -3.90 6.26 13.33
C HIS A 237 -3.66 7.76 13.15
N PHE A 238 -2.61 8.09 12.39
CA PHE A 238 -2.43 9.41 11.82
C PHE A 238 -2.90 9.42 10.35
N THR A 239 -3.78 10.36 9.99
CA THR A 239 -4.40 10.44 8.65
C THR A 239 -4.01 11.75 7.92
N PRO A 240 -4.04 11.78 6.57
CA PRO A 240 -3.66 12.97 5.80
C PRO A 240 -4.78 14.01 5.81
N ASN A 241 -4.44 15.30 5.73
CA ASN A 241 -5.40 16.41 5.61
C ASN A 241 -6.55 16.41 6.65
N THR A 242 -6.30 15.89 7.86
CA THR A 242 -7.31 15.81 8.92
C THR A 242 -7.67 17.19 9.47
N ASP A 243 -8.96 17.51 9.48
CA ASP A 243 -9.51 18.60 10.26
C ASP A 243 -10.02 18.07 11.61
N ARG A 244 -9.49 18.66 12.68
CA ARG A 244 -9.79 18.32 14.08
C ARG A 244 -10.58 19.41 14.78
N SER A 245 -11.32 20.21 14.02
CA SER A 245 -12.21 21.24 14.54
C SER A 245 -13.25 20.66 15.50
N ALA A 246 -13.57 21.42 16.54
CA ALA A 246 -14.35 20.91 17.67
C ALA A 246 -15.75 20.39 17.29
N GLN A 247 -16.33 20.88 16.19
CA GLN A 247 -17.64 20.53 15.65
C GLN A 247 -17.75 19.08 15.12
N TYR A 248 -16.62 18.43 14.82
CA TYR A 248 -16.60 17.02 14.38
C TYR A 248 -16.47 16.04 15.55
N TYR A 249 -16.74 16.48 16.77
CA TYR A 249 -16.68 15.60 17.94
C TYR A 249 -17.76 15.89 18.96
N ASN A 250 -18.31 14.81 19.52
CA ASN A 250 -19.08 14.84 20.74
C ASN A 250 -18.20 14.52 21.97
N GLY A 251 -18.63 14.97 23.15
CA GLY A 251 -18.00 14.61 24.43
C GLY A 251 -16.71 15.36 24.76
N ASP A 252 -15.97 14.85 25.76
CA ASP A 252 -14.79 15.48 26.34
C ASP A 252 -13.59 15.49 25.37
N GLN A 253 -12.87 16.62 25.30
CA GLN A 253 -11.65 16.76 24.52
C GLN A 253 -10.55 15.75 24.89
N ALA A 254 -10.51 15.32 26.15
CA ALA A 254 -9.56 14.34 26.64
C ALA A 254 -9.80 12.93 26.07
N THR A 255 -11.03 12.62 25.64
CA THR A 255 -11.44 11.26 25.24
C THR A 255 -12.01 11.16 23.83
N ARG A 256 -12.32 12.27 23.17
CA ARG A 256 -12.78 12.26 21.78
C ARG A 256 -11.62 11.92 20.83
N SER A 257 -11.88 11.10 19.81
CA SER A 257 -10.90 10.68 18.79
C SER A 257 -11.42 10.92 17.38
N GLY A 258 -10.53 10.82 16.39
CA GLY A 258 -10.87 10.86 14.96
C GLY A 258 -10.75 12.26 14.38
N GLY A 259 -11.72 12.66 13.57
CA GLY A 259 -11.76 13.90 12.79
C GLY A 259 -12.19 13.59 11.36
N ASP A 260 -12.41 14.64 10.58
CA ASP A 260 -12.74 14.49 9.16
C ASP A 260 -11.47 14.63 8.34
N TYR A 261 -11.27 13.80 7.33
CA TYR A 261 -10.07 13.87 6.50
C TYR A 261 -10.35 13.52 5.04
N TRP A 262 -9.43 13.88 4.15
CA TRP A 262 -9.57 13.60 2.73
C TRP A 262 -8.22 13.31 2.07
N PHE A 263 -8.26 12.57 0.98
CA PHE A 263 -7.11 12.34 0.11
C PHE A 263 -7.61 12.01 -1.30
N ILE A 264 -6.71 12.13 -2.28
CA ILE A 264 -6.98 11.66 -3.63
C ILE A 264 -6.10 10.45 -3.87
N HIS A 265 -6.71 9.35 -4.30
CA HIS A 265 -5.98 8.18 -4.80
C HIS A 265 -6.47 7.87 -6.21
N LYS A 266 -5.61 8.22 -7.16
CA LYS A 266 -5.79 8.27 -8.60
C LYS A 266 -7.00 9.10 -8.95
N ASP A 267 -7.95 8.50 -9.65
CA ASP A 267 -9.18 9.13 -10.08
C ASP A 267 -10.26 9.24 -8.99
N VAL A 268 -9.95 8.99 -7.71
CA VAL A 268 -10.94 8.99 -6.62
C VAL A 268 -10.57 9.96 -5.51
N LEU A 269 -11.47 10.91 -5.24
CA LEU A 269 -11.47 11.73 -4.03
C LEU A 269 -12.19 10.97 -2.92
N PHE A 270 -11.44 10.58 -1.89
CA PHE A 270 -11.99 10.01 -0.66
C PHE A 270 -12.17 11.11 0.38
N ILE A 271 -13.33 11.13 1.01
CA ILE A 271 -13.61 12.02 2.16
C ILE A 271 -14.18 11.15 3.28
N ASP A 272 -13.46 11.07 4.38
CA ASP A 272 -13.79 10.25 5.54
C ASP A 272 -14.28 11.13 6.68
N LEU A 273 -15.42 10.79 7.27
CA LEU A 273 -16.11 11.61 8.25
C LEU A 273 -16.21 10.92 9.61
N ASN A 274 -15.96 11.68 10.67
CA ASN A 274 -16.25 11.26 12.04
C ASN A 274 -17.75 11.36 12.34
N SER A 275 -18.54 10.42 11.81
CA SER A 275 -20.00 10.40 11.98
C SER A 275 -20.48 10.27 13.44
N ASN A 276 -19.60 10.10 14.42
CA ASN A 276 -19.96 10.16 15.85
C ASN A 276 -20.43 11.55 16.30
N SER A 277 -20.13 12.60 15.52
CA SER A 277 -20.59 13.97 15.78
C SER A 277 -21.87 14.27 15.01
N TYR A 278 -23.02 14.02 15.62
CA TYR A 278 -24.34 14.33 15.05
C TYR A 278 -25.12 15.38 15.86
N VAL A 279 -24.53 15.89 16.93
CA VAL A 279 -25.07 17.03 17.69
C VAL A 279 -24.01 18.13 17.78
N ASN A 280 -24.43 19.37 17.83
CA ASN A 280 -23.60 20.55 18.02
C ASN A 280 -23.05 20.52 19.46
N PRO A 281 -21.73 20.50 19.63
CA PRO A 281 -21.14 20.46 20.96
C PRO A 281 -21.37 21.74 21.78
N ALA A 282 -21.68 22.87 21.11
CA ALA A 282 -21.85 24.17 21.76
C ALA A 282 -23.25 24.37 22.38
N ASP A 283 -24.29 23.82 21.77
CA ASP A 283 -25.69 24.07 22.17
C ASP A 283 -26.60 22.82 22.17
N GLY A 284 -26.09 21.65 21.80
CA GLY A 284 -26.82 20.39 21.81
C GLY A 284 -27.87 20.24 20.69
N SER A 285 -27.95 21.16 19.73
CA SER A 285 -28.75 21.00 18.50
C SER A 285 -28.17 19.89 17.61
N ALA A 286 -28.82 19.45 16.53
CA ALA A 286 -28.30 18.40 15.63
C ALA A 286 -27.12 18.86 14.72
N GLY A 287 -26.30 19.82 15.15
CA GLY A 287 -25.41 20.58 14.26
C GLY A 287 -24.10 19.91 13.80
N GLY A 288 -23.78 18.71 14.26
CA GLY A 288 -22.60 17.97 13.77
C GLY A 288 -22.72 17.61 12.29
N ASP A 289 -23.90 17.13 11.88
CA ASP A 289 -24.21 16.77 10.49
C ASP A 289 -24.08 17.98 9.54
N ALA A 290 -24.52 19.16 9.96
CA ALA A 290 -24.36 20.40 9.19
C ALA A 290 -22.89 20.79 8.99
N ALA A 291 -22.04 20.57 10.00
CA ALA A 291 -20.61 20.82 9.88
C ALA A 291 -19.94 19.83 8.91
N HIS A 292 -20.31 18.55 8.97
CA HIS A 292 -19.84 17.54 8.01
C HIS A 292 -20.27 17.87 6.58
N VAL A 293 -21.53 18.27 6.36
CA VAL A 293 -22.00 18.72 5.03
C VAL A 293 -21.22 19.93 4.53
N ALA A 294 -20.92 20.91 5.41
CA ALA A 294 -20.10 22.07 5.04
C ALA A 294 -18.66 21.67 4.68
N TYR A 295 -18.08 20.72 5.41
CA TYR A 295 -16.75 20.18 5.14
C TYR A 295 -16.70 19.46 3.79
N VAL A 296 -17.62 18.52 3.54
CA VAL A 296 -17.73 17.81 2.26
C VAL A 296 -17.92 18.79 1.10
N THR A 297 -18.76 19.81 1.29
CA THR A 297 -18.97 20.87 0.31
C THR A 297 -17.68 21.61 -0.02
N ASP A 298 -16.91 22.02 1.00
CA ASP A 298 -15.65 22.74 0.83
C ASP A 298 -14.59 21.89 0.11
N VAL A 299 -14.42 20.63 0.53
CA VAL A 299 -13.47 19.69 -0.08
C VAL A 299 -13.85 19.42 -1.54
N ILE A 300 -15.12 19.12 -1.84
CA ILE A 300 -15.56 18.86 -3.22
C ILE A 300 -15.44 20.13 -4.09
N ASN A 301 -15.75 21.31 -3.57
CA ASN A 301 -15.59 22.55 -4.34
C ASN A 301 -14.12 22.85 -4.68
N LYS A 302 -13.18 22.49 -3.79
CA LYS A 302 -11.75 22.73 -3.99
C LYS A 302 -11.07 21.64 -4.82
N HIS A 303 -11.42 20.38 -4.59
CA HIS A 303 -10.68 19.22 -5.07
C HIS A 303 -11.51 18.24 -5.91
N GLY A 304 -12.83 18.43 -5.99
CA GLY A 304 -13.72 17.49 -6.70
C GLY A 304 -13.46 17.43 -8.21
N SER A 305 -12.85 18.45 -8.81
CA SER A 305 -12.43 18.45 -10.22
C SER A 305 -11.12 17.71 -10.49
N GLU A 306 -10.36 17.36 -9.45
CA GLU A 306 -9.10 16.62 -9.54
C GLU A 306 -9.34 15.10 -9.62
N ALA A 307 -10.57 14.65 -9.37
CA ALA A 307 -10.95 13.24 -9.38
C ALA A 307 -12.17 13.00 -10.29
N LYS A 308 -12.31 11.77 -10.80
CA LYS A 308 -13.51 11.33 -11.54
C LYS A 308 -14.61 10.91 -10.59
N TRP A 309 -14.22 10.30 -9.47
CA TRP A 309 -15.11 9.71 -8.49
C TRP A 309 -15.00 10.42 -7.15
N LYS A 310 -16.14 10.60 -6.48
CA LYS A 310 -16.24 11.14 -5.12
C LYS A 310 -16.83 10.05 -4.23
N VAL A 311 -16.00 9.52 -3.33
CA VAL A 311 -16.37 8.44 -2.41
C VAL A 311 -16.32 8.98 -0.99
N LEU A 312 -17.44 8.91 -0.29
CA LEU A 312 -17.47 9.19 1.14
C LEU A 312 -17.31 7.90 1.94
N VAL A 313 -16.64 7.97 3.08
CA VAL A 313 -16.55 6.87 4.05
C VAL A 313 -16.94 7.39 5.42
N TYR A 314 -17.89 6.74 6.08
CA TYR A 314 -18.21 7.04 7.47
C TYR A 314 -18.94 5.86 8.11
N HIS A 315 -18.81 5.73 9.43
CA HIS A 315 -19.21 4.51 10.13
C HIS A 315 -20.71 4.18 10.11
N HIS A 316 -21.58 5.10 10.56
CA HIS A 316 -23.00 4.77 10.82
C HIS A 316 -23.79 4.46 9.53
N SER A 317 -24.39 3.27 9.43
CA SER A 317 -25.19 2.84 8.26
C SER A 317 -26.60 3.46 8.23
N ILE A 318 -26.76 4.53 7.45
CA ILE A 318 -28.04 5.27 7.33
C ILE A 318 -29.14 4.48 6.60
N TYR A 319 -28.74 3.45 5.83
CA TYR A 319 -29.61 2.52 5.11
C TYR A 319 -29.48 1.08 5.64
N SER A 320 -29.31 0.95 6.95
CA SER A 320 -29.30 -0.32 7.68
C SER A 320 -30.54 -1.19 7.38
N PRO A 321 -30.37 -2.50 7.13
CA PRO A 321 -31.47 -3.47 7.11
C PRO A 321 -31.70 -4.20 8.44
N ALA A 322 -30.85 -4.02 9.45
CA ALA A 322 -30.85 -4.85 10.65
C ALA A 322 -31.13 -4.03 11.92
N SER A 323 -30.21 -4.09 12.89
CA SER A 323 -30.43 -3.55 14.24
C SER A 323 -30.71 -2.07 14.23
N HIS A 324 -30.04 -1.33 13.33
CA HIS A 324 -29.98 0.12 13.30
C HIS A 324 -30.94 0.78 12.30
N ALA A 325 -31.84 0.02 11.68
CA ALA A 325 -32.75 0.51 10.64
C ALA A 325 -33.69 1.62 11.14
N THR A 326 -34.10 1.53 12.41
CA THR A 326 -35.07 2.43 13.04
C THR A 326 -34.44 3.53 13.88
N ASP A 327 -33.11 3.62 13.92
CA ASP A 327 -32.40 4.58 14.76
C ASP A 327 -32.68 6.02 14.34
N THR A 328 -32.89 6.88 15.33
CA THR A 328 -33.36 8.27 15.09
C THR A 328 -32.29 9.10 14.37
N ASP A 329 -31.03 8.90 14.72
CA ASP A 329 -29.88 9.55 14.08
C ASP A 329 -29.67 9.06 12.64
N ASN A 330 -29.84 7.78 12.35
CA ASN A 330 -29.85 7.28 10.96
C ASN A 330 -30.97 7.91 10.13
N LYS A 331 -32.18 8.02 10.70
CA LYS A 331 -33.30 8.73 10.05
C LYS A 331 -33.04 10.21 9.85
N GLN A 332 -32.28 10.84 10.75
CA GLN A 332 -31.93 12.25 10.66
C GLN A 332 -30.88 12.48 9.58
N ARG A 333 -29.79 11.71 9.58
CA ARG A 333 -28.75 11.77 8.54
C ARG A 333 -29.29 11.45 7.15
N ARG A 334 -30.31 10.59 7.02
CA ARG A 334 -31.00 10.43 5.72
C ARG A 334 -31.55 11.75 5.19
N GLU A 335 -32.04 12.64 6.05
CA GLU A 335 -32.49 13.98 5.65
C GLU A 335 -31.29 14.89 5.35
N ASP A 336 -30.35 14.96 6.28
CA ASP A 336 -29.28 15.96 6.26
C ASP A 336 -28.22 15.67 5.19
N PHE A 337 -27.84 14.40 5.03
CA PHE A 337 -26.75 13.99 4.16
C PHE A 337 -27.19 13.74 2.72
N THR A 338 -28.26 12.98 2.52
CA THR A 338 -28.52 12.39 1.19
C THR A 338 -28.83 13.46 0.14
N THR A 339 -29.52 14.54 0.52
CA THR A 339 -29.78 15.68 -0.37
C THR A 339 -28.50 16.46 -0.67
N ALA A 340 -27.67 16.69 0.34
CA ALA A 340 -26.38 17.36 0.15
C ALA A 340 -25.46 16.55 -0.78
N PHE A 341 -25.33 15.26 -0.53
CA PHE A 341 -24.44 14.37 -1.29
C PHE A 341 -24.90 14.22 -2.74
N SER A 342 -26.22 14.12 -2.98
CA SER A 342 -26.78 14.17 -4.34
C SER A 342 -26.44 15.48 -5.06
N ASN A 343 -26.57 16.63 -4.40
CA ASN A 343 -26.26 17.93 -5.00
C ASN A 343 -24.76 18.14 -5.27
N LEU A 344 -23.90 17.55 -4.45
CA LEU A 344 -22.45 17.62 -4.58
C LEU A 344 -21.88 16.58 -5.57
N GLY A 345 -22.74 15.73 -6.15
CA GLY A 345 -22.33 14.70 -7.09
C GLY A 345 -21.39 13.68 -6.46
N VAL A 346 -21.71 13.26 -5.23
CA VAL A 346 -21.10 12.09 -4.59
C VAL A 346 -21.58 10.84 -5.32
N ASP A 347 -20.66 9.95 -5.69
CA ASP A 347 -21.01 8.75 -6.45
C ASP A 347 -21.35 7.58 -5.51
N MET A 348 -20.61 7.48 -4.41
CA MET A 348 -20.70 6.34 -3.51
C MET A 348 -20.40 6.72 -2.06
N VAL A 349 -21.05 6.01 -1.14
CA VAL A 349 -20.86 6.13 0.30
C VAL A 349 -20.62 4.73 0.89
N LEU A 350 -19.54 4.58 1.68
CA LEU A 350 -19.12 3.33 2.30
C LEU A 350 -19.28 3.39 3.82
N GLN A 351 -19.93 2.38 4.42
CA GLN A 351 -20.39 2.37 5.81
C GLN A 351 -20.24 1.00 6.51
N GLY A 352 -20.35 0.97 7.83
CA GLY A 352 -20.28 -0.22 8.69
C GLY A 352 -21.43 -0.25 9.70
N HIS A 353 -21.14 -0.45 10.98
CA HIS A 353 -22.05 -0.30 12.13
C HIS A 353 -23.18 -1.35 12.26
N ASP A 354 -23.75 -1.80 11.15
CA ASP A 354 -24.94 -2.66 11.17
C ASP A 354 -24.65 -4.15 10.99
N HIS A 355 -23.37 -4.53 10.92
CA HIS A 355 -22.89 -5.92 10.93
C HIS A 355 -23.73 -6.85 10.05
N SER A 356 -24.13 -6.33 8.89
CA SER A 356 -24.91 -6.98 7.86
C SER A 356 -24.58 -6.27 6.54
N TYR A 357 -24.59 -7.01 5.45
CA TYR A 357 -24.30 -6.41 4.16
C TYR A 357 -25.54 -5.76 3.58
N THR A 358 -25.40 -4.53 3.10
CA THR A 358 -26.40 -3.91 2.24
C THR A 358 -25.78 -3.09 1.12
N ARG A 359 -26.49 -3.04 0.00
CA ARG A 359 -26.29 -2.08 -1.08
C ARG A 359 -27.62 -1.43 -1.41
N SER A 360 -27.64 -0.10 -1.44
CA SER A 360 -28.82 0.66 -1.83
C SER A 360 -29.12 0.55 -3.33
N TYR A 361 -30.33 0.94 -3.72
CA TYR A 361 -30.60 1.41 -5.09
C TYR A 361 -29.79 2.69 -5.38
N SER A 362 -29.82 3.20 -6.62
CA SER A 362 -29.44 4.61 -6.83
C SER A 362 -30.39 5.50 -6.02
N ILE A 363 -29.84 6.26 -5.07
CA ILE A 363 -30.60 7.18 -4.21
C ILE A 363 -30.31 8.61 -4.62
N LYS A 364 -31.37 9.37 -4.90
CA LYS A 364 -31.30 10.81 -5.19
C LYS A 364 -32.16 11.58 -4.21
N ASN A 365 -31.56 12.52 -3.48
CA ASN A 365 -32.25 13.35 -2.47
C ASN A 365 -33.08 12.51 -1.48
N GLY A 366 -32.49 11.41 -1.01
CA GLY A 366 -33.11 10.54 -0.02
C GLY A 366 -34.27 9.69 -0.52
N GLN A 367 -34.39 9.49 -1.84
CA GLN A 367 -35.43 8.68 -2.49
C GLN A 367 -34.79 7.77 -3.55
N LYS A 368 -35.45 6.65 -3.85
CA LYS A 368 -35.05 5.74 -4.94
C LYS A 368 -35.16 6.52 -6.26
N GLU A 369 -34.02 6.75 -6.91
CA GLU A 369 -33.92 7.63 -8.07
C GLU A 369 -34.77 7.11 -9.23
N ASN A 370 -34.63 5.82 -9.54
CA ASN A 370 -35.43 5.14 -10.53
C ASN A 370 -36.34 4.11 -9.84
N PRO A 371 -37.66 4.38 -9.70
CA PRO A 371 -38.60 3.44 -9.11
C PRO A 371 -38.65 2.07 -9.81
N ALA A 372 -38.24 2.00 -11.08
CA ALA A 372 -38.21 0.78 -11.87
C ALA A 372 -36.89 -0.03 -11.75
N GLU A 373 -35.86 0.50 -11.07
CA GLU A 373 -34.62 -0.23 -10.82
C GLU A 373 -34.92 -1.53 -10.08
N LYS A 374 -34.44 -2.65 -10.64
CA LYS A 374 -34.73 -3.99 -10.13
C LYS A 374 -33.86 -4.32 -8.91
N PRO A 375 -34.41 -4.98 -7.88
CA PRO A 375 -33.60 -5.52 -6.79
C PRO A 375 -32.46 -6.39 -7.32
N GLY A 376 -31.25 -6.21 -6.81
CA GLY A 376 -30.08 -6.98 -7.21
C GLY A 376 -29.63 -6.77 -8.66
N ALA A 377 -29.95 -5.62 -9.27
CA ALA A 377 -29.46 -5.29 -10.61
C ALA A 377 -27.92 -5.38 -10.67
N ALA A 378 -27.42 -6.07 -11.69
CA ALA A 378 -25.99 -6.27 -11.93
C ALA A 378 -25.32 -5.03 -12.57
N ASP A 379 -26.13 -4.17 -13.20
CA ASP A 379 -25.71 -2.89 -13.76
C ASP A 379 -26.64 -1.80 -13.22
N VAL A 380 -26.04 -0.72 -12.71
CA VAL A 380 -26.76 0.46 -12.23
C VAL A 380 -26.21 1.67 -12.98
N PHE A 381 -27.12 2.49 -13.49
CA PHE A 381 -26.82 3.73 -14.21
C PHE A 381 -27.45 4.88 -13.43
N PRO A 382 -26.81 5.38 -12.36
CA PRO A 382 -27.30 6.56 -11.66
C PRO A 382 -27.45 7.74 -12.62
N GLY A 383 -28.52 8.50 -12.47
CA GLY A 383 -28.71 9.80 -13.09
C GLY A 383 -27.95 10.91 -12.34
N PRO A 384 -28.15 12.18 -12.72
CA PRO A 384 -27.48 13.28 -12.04
C PRO A 384 -27.90 13.35 -10.57
N GLY A 385 -26.92 13.18 -9.68
CA GLY A 385 -27.10 13.18 -8.22
C GLY A 385 -27.57 11.85 -7.63
N GLY A 386 -27.59 10.76 -8.41
CA GLY A 386 -27.80 9.42 -7.87
C GLY A 386 -26.55 8.92 -7.14
N VAL A 387 -26.73 8.44 -5.91
CA VAL A 387 -25.66 7.99 -5.01
C VAL A 387 -25.90 6.54 -4.58
N ILE A 388 -24.86 5.72 -4.59
CA ILE A 388 -24.91 4.34 -4.09
C ILE A 388 -24.35 4.28 -2.66
N TYR A 389 -25.12 3.70 -1.73
CA TYR A 389 -24.71 3.49 -0.34
C TYR A 389 -24.43 2.01 -0.12
N VAL A 390 -23.29 1.69 0.50
CA VAL A 390 -22.86 0.32 0.77
C VAL A 390 -22.46 0.20 2.22
N THR A 391 -23.07 -0.77 2.91
CA THR A 391 -22.65 -1.15 4.26
C THR A 391 -21.98 -2.51 4.21
N ALA A 392 -20.76 -2.60 4.74
CA ALA A 392 -20.05 -3.86 4.86
C ALA A 392 -20.54 -4.67 6.07
N ASN A 393 -20.45 -6.00 5.96
CA ASN A 393 -20.70 -6.91 7.07
C ASN A 393 -19.46 -7.02 7.99
N SER A 394 -19.58 -7.70 9.13
CA SER A 394 -18.44 -7.96 10.02
C SER A 394 -17.34 -8.78 9.33
N ALA A 395 -16.14 -8.21 9.31
CA ALA A 395 -14.95 -8.80 8.72
C ALA A 395 -14.23 -9.80 9.64
N SER A 396 -14.42 -9.71 10.96
CA SER A 396 -13.81 -10.62 11.93
C SER A 396 -14.75 -11.76 12.36
N GLY A 397 -16.05 -11.60 12.14
CA GLY A 397 -17.07 -12.52 12.64
C GLY A 397 -17.25 -12.43 14.15
N SER A 398 -16.86 -11.31 14.76
CA SER A 398 -17.05 -11.04 16.18
C SER A 398 -18.53 -10.89 16.54
N LYS A 399 -19.34 -10.34 15.63
CA LYS A 399 -20.76 -10.05 15.83
C LYS A 399 -21.49 -9.89 14.50
N TYR A 400 -22.77 -10.27 14.47
CA TYR A 400 -23.68 -10.07 13.33
C TYR A 400 -25.06 -9.60 13.81
N TYR A 401 -25.80 -8.91 12.92
CA TYR A 401 -27.21 -8.58 13.14
C TYR A 401 -28.10 -9.20 12.07
N ASP A 402 -29.17 -9.87 12.51
CA ASP A 402 -30.23 -10.40 11.64
C ASP A 402 -31.03 -9.25 11.00
N ILE A 403 -31.35 -9.42 9.72
CA ILE A 403 -32.19 -8.48 8.97
C ILE A 403 -33.59 -8.42 9.61
N LYS A 404 -34.09 -7.19 9.81
CA LYS A 404 -35.42 -6.93 10.33
C LYS A 404 -36.42 -6.74 9.19
N LYS A 405 -37.71 -6.93 9.49
CA LYS A 405 -38.78 -6.68 8.52
C LYS A 405 -39.02 -5.17 8.36
N PRO A 406 -39.33 -4.70 7.14
CA PRO A 406 -39.86 -3.36 6.93
C PRO A 406 -41.12 -3.08 7.75
N ASP A 407 -41.33 -1.82 8.12
CA ASP A 407 -42.50 -1.37 8.88
C ASP A 407 -43.51 -0.62 7.98
N ASN A 408 -44.54 -0.01 8.58
CA ASN A 408 -45.59 0.69 7.83
C ASN A 408 -45.33 2.20 7.66
N THR A 409 -44.10 2.68 7.85
CA THR A 409 -43.75 4.11 7.75
C THR A 409 -43.52 4.60 6.31
N GLY A 410 -43.69 3.73 5.31
CA GLY A 410 -43.64 4.05 3.89
C GLY A 410 -42.22 4.27 3.35
N THR A 411 -42.12 4.78 2.12
CA THR A 411 -40.86 4.91 1.36
C THR A 411 -40.26 6.32 1.39
N GLY A 412 -40.74 7.18 2.28
CA GLY A 412 -40.20 8.53 2.46
C GLY A 412 -38.77 8.51 2.99
N ILE A 413 -38.10 9.66 3.01
CA ILE A 413 -36.69 9.81 3.40
C ILE A 413 -36.39 9.23 4.80
N ARG A 414 -37.31 9.37 5.76
CA ARG A 414 -37.23 8.73 7.10
C ARG A 414 -37.95 7.39 7.21
N GLY A 415 -38.61 6.97 6.14
CA GLY A 415 -39.44 5.77 6.09
C GLY A 415 -38.59 4.50 6.08
N ASN A 416 -39.12 3.45 6.67
CA ASN A 416 -38.57 2.11 6.75
C ASN A 416 -39.55 1.08 6.16
N GLY A 417 -40.37 1.54 5.21
CA GLY A 417 -41.37 0.73 4.53
C GLY A 417 -40.81 -0.26 3.52
N PRO A 418 -41.65 -1.20 3.07
CA PRO A 418 -41.28 -2.23 2.11
C PRO A 418 -41.00 -1.65 0.73
N ASP A 419 -40.09 -2.29 -0.02
CA ASP A 419 -39.89 -2.01 -1.43
C ASP A 419 -41.11 -2.46 -2.24
N PRO A 420 -41.70 -1.59 -3.08
CA PRO A 420 -42.78 -1.98 -3.98
C PRO A 420 -42.45 -3.15 -4.93
N LEU A 421 -41.17 -3.39 -5.24
CA LEU A 421 -40.72 -4.48 -6.12
C LEU A 421 -40.26 -5.74 -5.37
N ASP A 422 -40.02 -5.63 -4.05
CA ASP A 422 -39.60 -6.74 -3.18
C ASP A 422 -40.10 -6.48 -1.73
N PRO A 423 -41.38 -6.76 -1.43
CA PRO A 423 -42.01 -6.30 -0.19
C PRO A 423 -41.42 -6.87 1.11
N ASP A 424 -40.56 -7.88 1.03
CA ASP A 424 -39.86 -8.43 2.19
C ASP A 424 -38.61 -7.60 2.57
N LYS A 425 -38.24 -6.62 1.75
CA LYS A 425 -37.04 -5.80 1.87
C LYS A 425 -37.36 -4.32 2.06
N TYR A 426 -36.49 -3.58 2.74
CA TYR A 426 -36.58 -2.12 2.85
C TYR A 426 -36.47 -1.45 1.48
N TRP A 427 -37.29 -0.42 1.25
CA TRP A 427 -37.42 0.28 -0.02
C TRP A 427 -36.11 0.85 -0.60
N TYR A 428 -35.15 1.16 0.27
CA TYR A 428 -33.88 1.77 -0.10
C TYR A 428 -32.81 0.74 -0.50
N ASN A 429 -32.99 -0.54 -0.16
CA ASN A 429 -31.97 -1.57 -0.34
C ASN A 429 -32.22 -2.43 -1.58
N SER A 430 -31.31 -2.36 -2.55
CA SER A 430 -31.30 -3.24 -3.72
C SER A 430 -30.90 -4.67 -3.33
N VAL A 431 -29.93 -4.78 -2.42
CA VAL A 431 -29.47 -6.06 -1.86
C VAL A 431 -29.33 -5.93 -0.35
N GLN A 432 -29.75 -6.96 0.38
CA GLN A 432 -29.53 -7.13 1.82
C GLN A 432 -29.09 -8.57 2.04
N ASN A 433 -28.07 -8.77 2.85
CA ASN A 433 -27.56 -10.10 3.13
C ASN A 433 -27.07 -10.22 4.58
N GLN A 434 -27.52 -11.28 5.24
CA GLN A 434 -26.96 -11.75 6.50
C GLN A 434 -26.94 -13.28 6.52
N GLU A 435 -25.74 -13.83 6.43
CA GLU A 435 -25.50 -15.27 6.44
C GLU A 435 -24.76 -15.74 7.70
N HIS A 436 -24.35 -14.80 8.56
CA HIS A 436 -23.44 -15.02 9.69
C HIS A 436 -22.07 -15.57 9.26
N VAL A 437 -21.62 -15.10 8.10
CA VAL A 437 -20.32 -15.42 7.49
C VAL A 437 -19.54 -14.13 7.25
N ARG A 438 -18.25 -14.16 7.56
CA ARG A 438 -17.32 -13.05 7.33
C ARG A 438 -17.26 -12.72 5.85
N SER A 439 -17.29 -11.42 5.52
CA SER A 439 -17.13 -10.96 4.15
C SER A 439 -16.34 -9.65 4.09
N TYR A 440 -15.93 -9.30 2.87
CA TYR A 440 -15.37 -8.00 2.52
C TYR A 440 -15.92 -7.57 1.16
N VAL A 441 -15.88 -6.28 0.87
CA VAL A 441 -16.29 -5.75 -0.43
C VAL A 441 -15.04 -5.42 -1.25
N LYS A 442 -14.90 -6.05 -2.41
CA LYS A 442 -13.92 -5.63 -3.41
C LYS A 442 -14.52 -4.51 -4.24
N VAL A 443 -13.82 -3.38 -4.35
CA VAL A 443 -14.20 -2.29 -5.25
C VAL A 443 -13.11 -2.09 -6.30
N GLN A 444 -13.52 -2.08 -7.56
CA GLN A 444 -12.65 -1.92 -8.71
C GLN A 444 -12.94 -0.58 -9.36
N VAL A 445 -11.97 0.32 -9.37
CA VAL A 445 -12.04 1.57 -10.12
C VAL A 445 -11.51 1.26 -11.52
N ARG A 446 -12.38 1.40 -12.52
CA ARG A 446 -12.11 0.98 -13.91
C ARG A 446 -12.51 2.07 -14.88
N GLY A 447 -11.57 2.91 -15.32
CA GLY A 447 -11.86 4.01 -16.24
C GLY A 447 -13.08 4.84 -15.81
N ASP A 448 -14.22 4.58 -16.45
CA ASP A 448 -15.53 5.21 -16.26
C ASP A 448 -16.53 4.29 -15.52
N LYS A 449 -16.11 3.34 -14.68
CA LYS A 449 -17.06 2.59 -13.83
C LYS A 449 -16.45 2.13 -12.53
N LEU A 450 -17.33 1.85 -11.57
CA LEU A 450 -17.00 1.15 -10.33
C LEU A 450 -17.61 -0.25 -10.37
N VAL A 451 -16.82 -1.29 -10.11
CA VAL A 451 -17.34 -2.66 -9.96
C VAL A 451 -17.20 -3.07 -8.50
N LEU A 452 -18.30 -3.41 -7.86
CA LEU A 452 -18.35 -3.80 -6.46
C LEU A 452 -18.74 -5.26 -6.35
N ALA A 453 -18.04 -6.01 -5.52
CA ALA A 453 -18.41 -7.37 -5.19
C ALA A 453 -18.30 -7.62 -3.68
N ASN A 454 -19.39 -8.05 -3.04
CA ASN A 454 -19.33 -8.57 -1.67
C ASN A 454 -18.90 -10.05 -1.72
N VAL A 455 -17.79 -10.37 -1.08
CA VAL A 455 -17.09 -11.65 -1.20
C VAL A 455 -16.97 -12.31 0.17
N ARG A 456 -17.35 -13.58 0.28
CA ARG A 456 -17.16 -14.34 1.52
C ARG A 456 -15.66 -14.52 1.79
N SER A 457 -15.19 -14.09 2.97
CA SER A 457 -13.84 -14.36 3.44
C SER A 457 -13.76 -15.59 4.35
N GLY A 458 -14.89 -16.10 4.81
CA GLY A 458 -14.97 -17.27 5.66
C GLY A 458 -16.13 -18.20 5.29
N THR A 459 -16.42 -19.12 6.20
CA THR A 459 -17.64 -19.95 6.18
C THR A 459 -18.26 -19.91 7.59
N CYS A 460 -19.26 -20.75 7.85
CA CYS A 460 -19.75 -20.99 9.21
C CYS A 460 -18.69 -21.65 10.11
N ALA A 461 -17.66 -22.28 9.54
CA ALA A 461 -16.58 -22.89 10.29
C ALA A 461 -15.65 -21.84 10.89
N ALA A 462 -14.97 -22.23 11.96
CA ALA A 462 -13.94 -21.41 12.60
C ALA A 462 -12.81 -21.03 11.60
N PRO A 463 -12.23 -19.82 11.72
CA PRO A 463 -12.56 -18.80 12.72
C PRO A 463 -13.86 -18.05 12.37
N ASN A 464 -14.81 -18.01 13.31
CA ASN A 464 -16.06 -17.26 13.22
C ASN A 464 -16.66 -17.16 14.64
N ALA A 465 -16.21 -16.18 15.42
CA ALA A 465 -16.39 -16.15 16.86
C ALA A 465 -17.88 -16.14 17.28
N ALA A 466 -18.73 -15.40 16.58
CA ALA A 466 -20.16 -15.33 16.86
C ALA A 466 -20.84 -16.70 16.66
N VAL A 467 -20.52 -17.41 15.58
CA VAL A 467 -21.08 -18.75 15.30
C VAL A 467 -20.52 -19.79 16.27
N GLU A 468 -19.21 -19.76 16.55
CA GLU A 468 -18.58 -20.61 17.55
C GLU A 468 -19.16 -20.43 18.96
N LYS A 469 -19.77 -19.27 19.24
CA LYS A 469 -20.46 -18.95 20.49
C LYS A 469 -21.98 -19.16 20.45
N GLY A 470 -22.48 -19.79 19.40
CA GLY A 470 -23.85 -20.28 19.33
C GLY A 470 -24.79 -19.48 18.43
N LEU A 471 -24.31 -18.47 17.70
CA LEU A 471 -25.12 -17.85 16.65
C LEU A 471 -25.35 -18.85 15.51
N SER A 472 -26.59 -18.93 15.03
CA SER A 472 -26.98 -19.88 13.99
C SER A 472 -26.50 -19.44 12.61
N CYS A 473 -25.80 -20.28 11.85
CA CYS A 473 -25.32 -19.95 10.50
C CYS A 473 -26.18 -20.54 9.36
N VAL A 474 -27.44 -20.87 9.66
CA VAL A 474 -28.34 -21.59 8.72
C VAL A 474 -28.82 -20.75 7.53
N ASN A 475 -28.61 -19.44 7.56
CA ASN A 475 -28.97 -18.54 6.47
C ASN A 475 -27.94 -18.58 5.32
N THR A 476 -26.81 -19.26 5.50
CA THR A 476 -25.81 -19.48 4.45
C THR A 476 -26.33 -20.51 3.44
N PRO A 477 -26.37 -20.20 2.13
CA PRO A 477 -26.69 -21.20 1.12
C PRO A 477 -25.72 -22.40 1.15
N ASP A 478 -26.22 -23.61 0.93
CA ASP A 478 -25.40 -24.82 0.94
C ASP A 478 -24.24 -24.74 -0.08
N GLY A 479 -23.07 -25.23 0.33
CA GLY A 479 -21.93 -25.45 -0.56
C GLY A 479 -21.19 -24.18 -1.02
N GLN A 480 -21.36 -23.04 -0.35
CA GLN A 480 -20.65 -21.79 -0.69
C GLN A 480 -19.23 -21.77 -0.10
N PRO A 481 -18.16 -21.84 -0.93
CA PRO A 481 -16.79 -21.76 -0.43
C PRO A 481 -16.37 -20.31 -0.15
N VAL A 482 -15.25 -20.16 0.56
CA VAL A 482 -14.52 -18.88 0.65
C VAL A 482 -14.21 -18.35 -0.75
N GLY A 483 -14.38 -17.04 -0.97
CA GLY A 483 -14.23 -16.38 -2.27
C GLY A 483 -15.49 -16.36 -3.13
N SER A 484 -16.57 -17.01 -2.70
CA SER A 484 -17.87 -16.91 -3.38
C SER A 484 -18.48 -15.50 -3.25
N ILE A 485 -19.19 -15.11 -4.30
CA ILE A 485 -19.79 -13.78 -4.43
C ILE A 485 -21.22 -13.80 -3.87
N VAL A 486 -21.53 -12.80 -3.03
CA VAL A 486 -22.84 -12.57 -2.44
C VAL A 486 -23.62 -11.53 -3.23
N ASP A 487 -22.95 -10.47 -3.67
CA ASP A 487 -23.48 -9.41 -4.52
C ASP A 487 -22.39 -8.96 -5.50
N ASN A 488 -22.78 -8.56 -6.70
CA ASN A 488 -21.89 -8.02 -7.72
C ASN A 488 -22.64 -7.00 -8.57
N VAL A 489 -22.10 -5.78 -8.65
CA VAL A 489 -22.70 -4.69 -9.40
C VAL A 489 -21.63 -3.88 -10.13
N THR A 490 -21.96 -3.44 -11.34
CA THR A 490 -21.24 -2.40 -12.06
C THR A 490 -22.04 -1.10 -11.99
N VAL A 491 -21.43 -0.05 -11.45
CA VAL A 491 -21.99 1.29 -11.37
C VAL A 491 -21.35 2.15 -12.46
N HIS A 492 -22.19 2.65 -13.37
CA HIS A 492 -21.79 3.50 -14.49
C HIS A 492 -22.14 4.95 -14.16
N PRO A 493 -21.18 5.89 -14.17
CA PRO A 493 -21.39 7.27 -13.75
C PRO A 493 -22.27 8.00 -14.76
N PHE A 494 -22.94 9.03 -14.27
CA PHE A 494 -23.72 9.91 -15.12
C PHE A 494 -22.82 10.85 -15.93
N HIS A 495 -22.90 10.80 -17.26
CA HIS A 495 -22.12 11.66 -18.17
C HIS A 495 -22.92 12.82 -18.80
N GLY A 496 -24.06 13.19 -18.21
CA GLY A 496 -24.98 14.14 -18.83
C GLY A 496 -25.94 13.45 -19.81
N ASP A 497 -26.87 14.24 -20.37
CA ASP A 497 -27.85 13.75 -21.37
C ASP A 497 -27.26 13.65 -22.79
N GLY A 498 -25.97 13.97 -22.96
CA GLY A 498 -25.25 13.96 -24.23
C GLY A 498 -24.52 12.64 -24.51
N GLN A 499 -23.96 12.52 -25.71
CA GLN A 499 -23.10 11.39 -26.07
C GLN A 499 -21.63 11.71 -25.73
N ALA A 500 -21.05 10.97 -24.80
CA ALA A 500 -19.62 11.07 -24.46
C ALA A 500 -18.77 10.17 -25.36
N ILE A 501 -17.55 10.62 -25.68
CA ILE A 501 -16.52 9.81 -26.35
C ILE A 501 -15.37 9.63 -25.36
N GLN A 502 -15.08 8.40 -25.00
CA GLN A 502 -13.96 8.05 -24.14
C GLN A 502 -12.89 7.30 -24.93
N VAL A 503 -11.63 7.61 -24.63
CA VAL A 503 -10.48 6.84 -25.09
C VAL A 503 -9.53 6.67 -23.91
N ASN A 504 -9.21 5.42 -23.58
CA ASN A 504 -8.15 5.12 -22.63
C ASN A 504 -6.83 5.09 -23.40
N VAL A 505 -5.92 6.00 -23.08
CA VAL A 505 -4.56 6.00 -23.63
C VAL A 505 -3.65 5.35 -22.59
N PRO A 506 -3.23 4.09 -22.77
CA PRO A 506 -2.37 3.44 -21.80
C PRO A 506 -0.98 4.07 -21.81
N ASN A 507 -0.28 3.95 -20.68
CA ASN A 507 1.14 4.27 -20.61
C ASN A 507 1.89 3.47 -21.67
N PRO A 508 2.61 4.14 -22.59
CA PRO A 508 3.32 3.42 -23.62
C PRO A 508 4.49 2.64 -23.02
N ALA A 509 4.63 1.36 -23.36
CA ALA A 509 5.74 0.54 -22.87
C ALA A 509 7.10 1.26 -23.10
N PRO A 510 8.02 1.20 -22.12
CA PRO A 510 9.28 1.96 -22.17
C PRO A 510 10.21 1.54 -23.32
N GLY A 511 9.96 0.37 -23.93
CA GLY A 511 10.80 -0.24 -24.96
C GLY A 511 12.06 -0.89 -24.36
N GLU A 512 12.78 -1.66 -25.17
CA GLU A 512 13.94 -2.46 -24.75
C GLU A 512 15.14 -2.28 -25.68
N PHE A 513 16.34 -2.43 -25.12
CA PHE A 513 17.59 -2.56 -25.88
C PHE A 513 18.07 -4.00 -25.78
N GLY A 514 18.32 -4.61 -26.94
CA GLY A 514 18.76 -5.99 -27.06
C GLY A 514 19.83 -6.13 -28.13
N TRP A 515 20.64 -7.18 -28.01
CA TRP A 515 21.60 -7.57 -29.03
C TRP A 515 21.73 -9.09 -29.10
N THR A 516 22.06 -9.62 -30.28
CA THR A 516 22.30 -11.05 -30.50
C THR A 516 23.37 -11.26 -31.58
N ILE A 517 24.00 -12.43 -31.60
CA ILE A 517 24.88 -12.84 -32.71
C ILE A 517 24.00 -13.44 -33.81
N ASP A 518 24.07 -12.90 -35.02
CA ASP A 518 23.31 -13.36 -36.19
C ASP A 518 23.94 -14.65 -36.75
N GLY A 519 23.55 -15.80 -36.19
CA GLY A 519 23.98 -17.13 -36.64
C GLY A 519 24.11 -18.17 -35.52
N TYR A 520 24.31 -19.45 -35.91
CA TYR A 520 24.39 -20.59 -34.98
C TYR A 520 25.81 -21.14 -34.76
N ASN A 521 26.85 -20.53 -35.35
CA ASN A 521 28.22 -21.02 -35.25
C ASN A 521 29.03 -20.19 -34.25
N GLY A 522 29.36 -20.76 -33.08
CA GLY A 522 30.18 -20.11 -32.05
C GLY A 522 31.68 -19.99 -32.40
N LEU A 523 32.11 -20.46 -33.58
CA LEU A 523 33.50 -20.38 -34.04
C LEU A 523 33.64 -19.40 -35.21
N VAL A 524 34.47 -18.37 -35.02
CA VAL A 524 35.00 -17.54 -36.11
C VAL A 524 36.31 -18.17 -36.59
N ASP A 525 36.28 -18.79 -37.76
CA ASP A 525 37.44 -19.43 -38.38
C ASP A 525 38.16 -18.46 -39.33
N LEU A 526 39.43 -18.16 -39.04
CA LEU A 526 40.28 -17.29 -39.86
C LEU A 526 41.03 -18.08 -40.96
N GLY A 527 40.85 -19.40 -41.01
CA GLY A 527 41.57 -20.29 -41.91
C GLY A 527 43.03 -20.51 -41.50
N THR A 528 43.85 -20.90 -42.48
CA THR A 528 45.29 -21.15 -42.25
C THR A 528 46.09 -19.88 -42.53
N ALA A 529 46.87 -19.43 -41.53
CA ALA A 529 47.71 -18.25 -41.66
C ALA A 529 48.82 -18.47 -42.71
N GLN A 530 49.09 -17.44 -43.51
CA GLN A 530 50.13 -17.44 -44.54
C GLN A 530 51.33 -16.62 -44.10
N GLU A 531 52.53 -17.12 -44.39
CA GLU A 531 53.76 -16.37 -44.14
C GLU A 531 53.84 -15.10 -45.01
N ARG A 532 54.35 -14.01 -44.44
CA ARG A 532 54.58 -12.73 -45.12
C ARG A 532 56.03 -12.31 -44.94
N ASN A 533 56.77 -12.27 -46.05
CA ASN A 533 58.14 -11.73 -46.15
C ASN A 533 59.14 -12.27 -45.10
N GLY A 534 58.91 -13.46 -44.54
CA GLY A 534 59.75 -14.07 -43.50
C GLY A 534 59.72 -13.35 -42.14
N THR A 535 58.67 -12.59 -41.82
CA THR A 535 58.60 -11.80 -40.58
C THR A 535 57.40 -12.13 -39.69
N TYR A 536 56.26 -12.50 -40.27
CA TYR A 536 55.07 -12.91 -39.52
C TYR A 536 54.14 -13.79 -40.37
N PHE A 537 53.20 -14.47 -39.70
CA PHE A 537 52.09 -15.17 -40.33
C PHE A 537 50.81 -14.33 -40.24
N GLN A 538 50.01 -14.29 -41.31
CA GLN A 538 48.78 -13.50 -41.38
C GLN A 538 47.56 -14.36 -41.70
N ALA A 539 46.45 -14.13 -41.00
CA ALA A 539 45.15 -14.69 -41.31
C ALA A 539 44.07 -13.60 -41.25
N ASN A 540 43.09 -13.67 -42.16
CA ASN A 540 41.99 -12.71 -42.24
C ASN A 540 40.65 -13.44 -42.17
N GLY A 541 39.66 -12.79 -41.56
CA GLY A 541 38.31 -13.32 -41.45
C GLY A 541 37.32 -12.25 -41.02
N LYS A 542 36.10 -12.65 -40.68
CA LYS A 542 35.03 -11.74 -40.26
C LYS A 542 34.31 -12.34 -39.07
N ILE A 543 33.89 -11.50 -38.13
CA ILE A 543 32.97 -11.95 -37.07
C ILE A 543 31.60 -12.26 -37.66
N ASN A 544 30.83 -13.12 -36.99
CA ASN A 544 29.39 -13.20 -37.25
C ASN A 544 28.77 -11.82 -36.97
N PRO A 545 27.80 -11.36 -37.78
CA PRO A 545 27.18 -10.07 -37.54
C PRO A 545 26.52 -10.00 -36.17
N ILE A 546 26.54 -8.83 -35.55
CA ILE A 546 25.81 -8.55 -34.31
C ILE A 546 24.54 -7.79 -34.66
N LEU A 547 23.40 -8.39 -34.36
CA LEU A 547 22.09 -7.73 -34.42
C LEU A 547 21.92 -6.88 -33.18
N VAL A 548 21.66 -5.59 -33.38
CA VAL A 548 21.25 -4.65 -32.34
C VAL A 548 19.79 -4.31 -32.56
N SER A 549 19.01 -4.23 -31.49
CA SER A 549 17.66 -3.69 -31.50
C SER A 549 17.50 -2.70 -30.35
N ASP A 550 17.03 -1.50 -30.68
CA ASP A 550 16.67 -0.51 -29.68
C ASP A 550 15.28 0.06 -29.97
N SER A 551 14.35 -0.26 -29.08
CA SER A 551 12.97 0.23 -29.10
C SER A 551 12.68 1.20 -27.97
N ARG A 552 13.69 1.55 -27.14
CA ARG A 552 13.52 2.35 -25.93
C ARG A 552 13.07 3.75 -26.24
N ARG A 553 12.19 4.28 -25.39
CA ARG A 553 11.64 5.62 -25.56
C ARG A 553 12.58 6.75 -25.14
N SER A 554 13.48 6.46 -24.20
CA SER A 554 14.51 7.38 -23.71
C SER A 554 15.52 7.78 -24.78
N LEU A 555 15.69 6.96 -25.83
CA LEU A 555 16.73 7.11 -26.85
C LEU A 555 18.13 7.25 -26.21
N ALA A 556 18.32 6.57 -25.08
CA ALA A 556 19.54 6.67 -24.31
C ALA A 556 20.69 5.98 -25.06
N PRO A 557 21.91 6.53 -24.97
CA PRO A 557 23.02 6.04 -25.78
C PRO A 557 23.33 4.58 -25.45
N TRP A 558 23.84 3.87 -26.46
CA TRP A 558 24.30 2.49 -26.32
C TRP A 558 25.63 2.30 -27.01
N SER A 559 26.40 1.30 -26.57
CA SER A 559 27.64 0.91 -27.23
C SER A 559 27.84 -0.60 -27.17
N ILE A 560 28.43 -1.15 -28.22
CA ILE A 560 28.93 -2.51 -28.28
C ILE A 560 30.44 -2.45 -28.48
N SER A 561 31.16 -3.19 -27.66
CA SER A 561 32.61 -3.31 -27.69
C SER A 561 33.02 -4.78 -27.58
N ALA A 562 34.24 -5.10 -27.99
CA ALA A 562 34.78 -6.43 -27.78
C ALA A 562 36.28 -6.43 -27.47
N ASN A 563 36.72 -7.52 -26.84
CA ASN A 563 38.12 -7.87 -26.64
C ASN A 563 38.31 -9.38 -26.74
N VAL A 564 39.57 -9.81 -26.92
CA VAL A 564 39.98 -11.21 -26.91
C VAL A 564 40.99 -11.48 -25.80
N GLY A 565 40.97 -12.71 -25.27
CA GLY A 565 42.05 -13.21 -24.43
C GLY A 565 43.27 -13.66 -25.23
N ASN A 566 44.25 -14.24 -24.54
CA ASN A 566 45.37 -14.89 -25.20
C ASN A 566 44.88 -16.07 -26.05
N PHE A 567 45.43 -16.18 -27.26
CA PHE A 567 45.26 -17.35 -28.10
C PHE A 567 46.06 -18.52 -27.51
N GLN A 568 45.44 -19.69 -27.42
CA GLN A 568 45.99 -20.86 -26.73
C GLN A 568 45.83 -22.14 -27.54
N ASP A 569 46.88 -22.95 -27.60
CA ASP A 569 46.89 -24.33 -28.07
C ASP A 569 47.63 -25.20 -27.04
N ALA A 570 46.86 -25.97 -26.25
CA ALA A 570 47.35 -26.62 -25.03
C ALA A 570 48.13 -25.64 -24.13
N ASP A 571 49.43 -25.87 -23.91
CA ASP A 571 50.32 -25.06 -23.08
C ASP A 571 51.00 -23.90 -23.85
N LYS A 572 50.87 -23.85 -25.17
CA LYS A 572 51.39 -22.77 -26.02
C LYS A 572 50.42 -21.59 -26.05
N LYS A 573 50.94 -20.35 -25.98
CA LYS A 573 50.11 -19.13 -25.98
C LYS A 573 50.75 -17.99 -26.76
N PHE A 574 49.93 -17.12 -27.32
CA PHE A 574 50.33 -15.79 -27.76
C PHE A 574 49.27 -14.74 -27.42
N SER A 575 49.69 -13.47 -27.39
CA SER A 575 48.85 -12.35 -26.95
C SER A 575 47.69 -12.07 -27.91
N GLY A 576 46.52 -11.76 -27.37
CA GLY A 576 45.40 -11.20 -28.14
C GLY A 576 45.71 -9.86 -28.82
N SER A 577 46.80 -9.18 -28.41
CA SER A 577 47.23 -7.91 -29.00
C SER A 577 47.66 -8.01 -30.46
N TYR A 578 47.94 -9.21 -30.93
CA TYR A 578 48.27 -9.49 -32.31
C TYR A 578 47.07 -9.49 -33.25
N LEU A 579 45.85 -9.45 -32.70
CA LEU A 579 44.61 -9.31 -33.47
C LEU A 579 44.20 -7.84 -33.55
N GLY A 580 44.13 -7.31 -34.77
CA GLY A 580 43.43 -6.07 -35.09
C GLY A 580 42.05 -6.35 -35.67
N TRP A 581 41.24 -5.30 -35.80
CA TRP A 581 39.97 -5.36 -36.50
C TRP A 581 39.57 -4.03 -37.16
N ASN A 582 38.65 -4.10 -38.11
CA ASN A 582 38.04 -2.94 -38.76
C ASN A 582 36.50 -3.03 -38.66
N PRO A 583 35.88 -2.32 -37.70
CA PRO A 583 34.43 -2.30 -37.53
C PRO A 583 33.67 -1.65 -38.69
N TYR A 584 32.45 -2.11 -38.95
CA TYR A 584 31.51 -1.51 -39.91
C TYR A 584 30.05 -1.84 -39.56
N VAL A 585 29.13 -1.05 -40.13
CA VAL A 585 27.68 -1.30 -40.07
C VAL A 585 27.26 -1.97 -41.38
N LEU A 586 26.76 -3.20 -41.31
CA LEU A 586 26.22 -3.94 -42.46
C LEU A 586 24.86 -3.39 -42.86
N ASP A 587 23.93 -3.32 -41.89
CA ASP A 587 22.59 -2.79 -42.07
C ASP A 587 22.40 -1.60 -41.14
N ALA A 588 22.18 -0.42 -41.73
CA ALA A 588 22.01 0.82 -40.98
C ALA A 588 20.67 0.86 -40.22
N GLY A 589 20.74 1.28 -38.96
CA GLY A 589 19.57 1.48 -38.11
C GLY A 589 20.00 1.64 -36.65
N ALA A 590 19.04 1.88 -35.75
CA ALA A 590 19.30 2.19 -34.33
C ALA A 590 20.32 3.33 -34.07
N GLY A 591 20.59 4.18 -35.08
CA GLY A 591 21.65 5.20 -35.06
C GLY A 591 23.06 4.66 -34.86
N ALA A 592 23.31 3.42 -35.25
CA ALA A 592 24.61 2.78 -35.11
C ALA A 592 25.70 3.48 -35.95
N GLU A 593 26.80 3.84 -35.30
CA GLU A 593 28.03 4.32 -35.92
C GLU A 593 29.17 3.36 -35.58
N ALA A 594 29.95 2.96 -36.59
CA ALA A 594 31.05 2.02 -36.42
C ALA A 594 32.20 2.62 -35.58
N GLY A 595 32.82 1.77 -34.76
CA GLY A 595 34.03 2.13 -34.02
C GLY A 595 35.24 2.35 -34.92
N ALA A 596 36.29 2.96 -34.37
CA ALA A 596 37.54 3.16 -35.09
C ALA A 596 38.27 1.83 -35.36
N PRO A 597 39.01 1.71 -36.49
CA PRO A 597 39.87 0.56 -36.74
C PRO A 597 40.95 0.41 -35.65
N VAL A 598 41.27 -0.84 -35.30
CA VAL A 598 42.33 -1.18 -34.34
C VAL A 598 43.34 -2.06 -35.05
N LEU A 599 44.61 -1.65 -35.05
CA LEU A 599 45.69 -2.39 -35.69
C LEU A 599 46.24 -3.49 -34.79
N SER A 600 46.91 -4.46 -35.42
CA SER A 600 47.71 -5.44 -34.69
C SER A 600 48.89 -4.74 -34.02
N SER A 601 49.29 -5.21 -32.82
CA SER A 601 50.47 -4.68 -32.14
C SER A 601 51.78 -4.86 -32.93
N LEU A 602 51.81 -5.66 -34.01
CA LEU A 602 52.95 -5.73 -34.92
C LEU A 602 53.03 -4.56 -35.90
N ASP A 603 51.93 -3.84 -36.14
CA ASP A 603 51.89 -2.70 -37.04
C ASP A 603 52.17 -1.37 -36.33
N ASP A 604 51.68 -1.22 -35.09
CA ASP A 604 51.70 0.07 -34.37
C ASP A 604 52.25 -0.01 -32.94
N GLN A 605 52.72 -1.18 -32.50
CA GLN A 605 53.14 -1.45 -31.11
C GLN A 605 52.06 -1.20 -30.05
N GLY A 606 50.79 -1.14 -30.46
CA GLY A 606 49.63 -0.94 -29.60
C GLY A 606 49.21 -2.19 -28.84
N LYS A 607 47.95 -2.22 -28.42
CA LYS A 607 47.37 -3.33 -27.63
C LYS A 607 46.46 -4.25 -28.42
N GLY A 608 46.22 -3.98 -29.71
CA GLY A 608 45.23 -4.72 -30.51
C GLY A 608 43.92 -4.94 -29.75
N LEU A 609 43.31 -6.10 -29.96
CA LEU A 609 42.10 -6.50 -29.23
C LEU A 609 42.36 -7.18 -27.87
N SER A 610 43.57 -7.09 -27.30
CA SER A 610 43.77 -7.53 -25.91
C SER A 610 43.08 -6.64 -24.87
N VAL A 611 42.60 -5.46 -25.29
CA VAL A 611 41.79 -4.52 -24.50
C VAL A 611 40.48 -4.23 -25.23
N SER A 612 39.44 -3.83 -24.49
CA SER A 612 38.13 -3.53 -25.07
C SER A 612 38.20 -2.40 -26.08
N SER A 613 37.67 -2.65 -27.26
CA SER A 613 37.60 -1.71 -28.37
C SER A 613 36.17 -1.65 -28.91
N ALA A 614 35.73 -0.46 -29.35
CA ALA A 614 34.36 -0.26 -29.82
C ALA A 614 34.11 -0.98 -31.16
N LEU A 615 33.00 -1.70 -31.26
CA LEU A 615 32.44 -2.22 -32.50
C LEU A 615 31.50 -1.18 -33.12
N ALA A 616 30.53 -0.68 -32.34
CA ALA A 616 29.67 0.42 -32.73
C ALA A 616 29.03 1.09 -31.51
N ALA A 617 28.52 2.30 -31.69
CA ALA A 617 27.73 3.01 -30.67
C ALA A 617 26.65 3.87 -31.31
N ALA A 618 25.68 4.31 -30.51
CA ALA A 618 24.75 5.37 -30.87
C ALA A 618 24.67 6.41 -29.77
N ALA A 619 24.56 7.68 -30.18
CA ALA A 619 24.45 8.81 -29.27
C ALA A 619 23.02 8.98 -28.71
N GLN A 620 22.89 9.78 -27.65
CA GLN A 620 21.59 10.18 -27.11
C GLN A 620 20.70 10.77 -28.21
N GLY A 621 19.44 10.34 -28.27
CA GLY A 621 18.48 10.82 -29.26
C GLY A 621 18.54 10.11 -30.61
N HIS A 622 19.29 9.01 -30.72
CA HIS A 622 19.36 8.19 -31.94
C HIS A 622 17.96 7.68 -32.38
N PRO A 623 17.75 7.38 -33.68
CA PRO A 623 16.51 6.74 -34.12
C PRO A 623 16.40 5.33 -33.53
N ARG A 624 15.19 4.93 -33.16
CA ARG A 624 14.86 3.53 -32.78
C ARG A 624 14.93 2.62 -34.01
N GLY A 625 15.18 1.33 -33.79
CA GLY A 625 15.20 0.33 -34.86
C GLY A 625 16.19 -0.78 -34.59
N GLY A 626 16.57 -1.51 -35.63
CA GLY A 626 17.62 -2.52 -35.56
C GLY A 626 18.79 -2.20 -36.48
N ALA A 627 19.99 -2.65 -36.12
CA ALA A 627 21.20 -2.53 -36.93
C ALA A 627 21.92 -3.88 -37.00
N LYS A 628 22.69 -4.11 -38.07
CA LYS A 628 23.65 -5.23 -38.14
C LYS A 628 25.06 -4.69 -38.15
N LEU A 629 25.87 -5.13 -37.21
CA LEU A 629 27.26 -4.71 -37.04
C LEU A 629 28.21 -5.84 -37.45
N GLY A 630 29.39 -5.50 -37.94
CA GLY A 630 30.42 -6.47 -38.25
C GLY A 630 31.81 -5.88 -38.10
N ALA A 631 32.81 -6.73 -38.20
CA ALA A 631 34.21 -6.33 -38.20
C ALA A 631 35.03 -7.34 -39.01
N ASP A 632 35.94 -6.81 -39.81
CA ASP A 632 36.96 -7.61 -40.48
C ASP A 632 38.13 -7.79 -39.51
N LEU A 633 38.64 -9.02 -39.39
CA LEU A 633 39.70 -9.41 -38.47
C LEU A 633 41.04 -9.51 -39.20
N ASP A 634 42.09 -8.99 -38.58
CA ASP A 634 43.47 -9.08 -39.08
C ASP A 634 44.40 -9.61 -37.98
N LEU A 635 44.72 -10.90 -38.05
CA LEU A 635 45.62 -11.55 -37.11
C LEU A 635 47.02 -11.64 -37.69
N LYS A 636 48.01 -11.06 -37.00
CA LYS A 636 49.44 -11.15 -37.36
C LYS A 636 50.26 -11.79 -36.25
N ILE A 637 50.80 -12.97 -36.50
CA ILE A 637 51.48 -13.79 -35.51
C ILE A 637 53.00 -13.71 -35.76
N PRO A 638 53.83 -13.38 -34.75
CA PRO A 638 55.28 -13.43 -34.89
C PRO A 638 55.75 -14.81 -35.35
N ASP A 639 56.78 -14.84 -36.21
CA ASP A 639 57.42 -16.07 -36.70
C ASP A 639 58.03 -16.96 -35.59
N SER A 640 58.34 -16.36 -34.43
CA SER A 640 58.80 -17.04 -33.21
C SER A 640 57.74 -17.89 -32.50
N ILE A 641 56.46 -17.76 -32.86
CA ILE A 641 55.38 -18.54 -32.24
C ILE A 641 55.37 -19.97 -32.80
N ALA A 642 55.37 -20.96 -31.89
CA ALA A 642 55.37 -22.37 -32.27
C ALA A 642 54.11 -22.75 -33.08
N LYS A 643 54.25 -23.66 -34.04
CA LYS A 643 53.12 -24.22 -34.81
C LYS A 643 52.08 -24.87 -33.87
N GLY A 644 50.81 -24.61 -34.13
CA GLY A 644 49.69 -25.09 -33.34
C GLY A 644 48.31 -24.64 -33.86
N SER A 645 47.25 -25.15 -33.25
CA SER A 645 45.84 -24.80 -33.54
C SER A 645 45.27 -23.95 -32.41
N TYR A 646 45.59 -22.65 -32.43
CA TYR A 646 45.26 -21.74 -31.35
C TYR A 646 43.79 -21.28 -31.35
N ARG A 647 43.20 -21.13 -30.17
CA ARG A 647 41.84 -20.60 -29.97
C ARG A 647 41.83 -19.50 -28.91
N THR A 648 40.88 -18.58 -29.02
CA THR A 648 40.57 -17.56 -28.00
C THR A 648 39.06 -17.33 -27.96
N THR A 649 38.59 -16.63 -26.92
CA THR A 649 37.19 -16.19 -26.80
C THR A 649 37.10 -14.70 -27.10
N LEU A 650 36.25 -14.32 -28.05
CA LEU A 650 35.82 -12.94 -28.26
C LEU A 650 34.73 -12.61 -27.24
N THR A 651 35.04 -11.72 -26.30
CA THR A 651 34.10 -11.24 -25.29
C THR A 651 33.44 -9.98 -25.82
N ILE A 652 32.12 -10.01 -25.98
CA ILE A 652 31.33 -8.86 -26.42
C ILE A 652 30.67 -8.22 -25.21
N THR A 653 30.83 -6.92 -25.06
CA THR A 653 30.20 -6.13 -23.99
C THR A 653 29.26 -5.13 -24.62
N ALA A 654 28.00 -5.17 -24.23
CA ALA A 654 27.02 -4.14 -24.57
C ALA A 654 26.72 -3.29 -23.33
N LEU A 655 26.82 -1.97 -23.49
CA LEU A 655 26.49 -1.00 -22.46
C LEU A 655 25.33 -0.14 -22.94
N SER A 656 24.43 0.14 -22.01
CA SER A 656 23.24 0.96 -22.20
C SER A 656 23.05 1.74 -20.90
N SER A 657 23.04 3.07 -20.98
CA SER A 657 22.79 3.97 -19.84
C SER A 657 21.35 4.46 -19.79
#